data_AF-A0A940Q4F3-F1
#
_entry.id   AF-A0A940Q4F3-F1
#
_cell.length_a   1.000
_cell.length_b   1.000
_cell.length_c   1.000
_cell.angle_alpha   90.00
_cell.angle_beta   90.00
_cell.angle_gamma   90.00
#
_symmetry.space_group_name_H-M   'P 1'
#
loop_
_entity.id
_entity.type
_entity.pdbx_description
1 polymer ?
#
loop_
_entity_poly.entity_id
_entity_poly.type
_entity_poly.pdbx_seq_one_letter_code
_entity_poly.pdbx_strand_id
1 'polypeptide(L)'
;MKKHLLIMWSLLLCFATGAWADEVTIDFSTKGYANGATVGSVEQDGITITFAKGSNSNVPKYYNDGTAVRAYGGNTFTVSSSNTITKIELTFASGGGSNAITADAGTFESPTWTGSTTSVMFTIGGTSGHRRIQKIVVTYNPPAGTPMAPTISGETPFVGSTKVTITNNEVGATIHYTTDGTDPTAASTAYSEPIELTETTTIKAIAVKDGVSSSVATATYTKLTLSTIAEAQAAEAGTMVAIEGVVVATAASGAVIKDDTDLIYYFNSNNALTVGQKIKMIGTVTIYGGAKQFSNTATIIDEGTETVTYPTPTTMTEAEFNGLTSATAVERKFVTYTGKLNISGNFYNITVGESAVKGSLVKPSADYSALDGKDVVVKGYQMYITGSTSKYVYTVATSVLELGSYEIKIVETDGLTITPDVTTAKAGEKVYASFVLEDHYRLEFPDFVDDDGQPIEFTDGETAGLEEVGGKMKMWFIMPEKNVTIKAKATKLYQLSVTQPENGTITVISVNMESDPYSKAEKDIHMMVTANEGYVIKSVEVKDANDAAVVVRAETGIHGEQAFNYVFTMPASNVKIGATIQKKPEDININPETGADISQALAAASEGKNVRNITINLAGGASYTVGAAMEPGTGTFTINGNGATVTATVPLISLPATPVVEANPEKADFYELGAITIDNVKLSTSKAVVKSNAKYLVSKIDVTNSVIELTAAVTPFDFGGGNYGYPTELNMKNSTLWASVTNSKPYFTSQSGNSPKDINNGAEEKQTIAFENCTLYNICSGANFNNLRQKGQKFLVFTVKNNVIVNCGKDNFLQGMDGGQSSSTPTWTVDGNIFGKIVGGVYTDLGESQTGNGEVTNTIAGVLTFTNAAEGDFNGVVELPYGAAEPTSLGDGRWTLSYTHAPVEHTYIVAGNSDIFGTPWDPTNESNKMTNNGDGTYSKTYTVSEAVNDIQLKVVEDGTTWYGDAEGQNVVFDLSAAGSFTVNFDPATGIVTVTGDIVTGINAISADKAAENLENAEIYTLNGQRVEKPRKGLYIVNGKKVVIK
;
A
#
# COMPACT_ATOMS: atom_id res chain seq x y z
N MET A 1 24.18 14.44 12.99
CA MET A 1 24.30 14.13 11.55
C MET A 1 24.97 15.23 10.67
N LYS A 2 25.93 16.03 11.16
CA LYS A 2 26.66 17.02 10.31
C LYS A 2 28.19 17.05 10.47
N LYS A 3 28.80 16.04 11.11
CA LYS A 3 30.27 15.95 11.28
C LYS A 3 30.94 14.84 10.46
N HIS A 4 30.19 13.93 9.85
CA HIS A 4 30.75 12.84 9.03
C HIS A 4 30.84 13.15 7.53
N LEU A 5 30.30 14.29 7.08
CA LEU A 5 30.27 14.64 5.65
C LEU A 5 31.50 15.43 5.17
N LEU A 6 32.39 15.88 6.08
CA LEU A 6 33.55 16.71 5.71
C LEU A 6 34.85 15.94 5.44
N ILE A 7 34.93 14.64 5.76
CA ILE A 7 36.16 13.85 5.58
C ILE A 7 36.20 13.15 4.20
N MET A 8 35.06 13.03 3.51
CA MET A 8 35.00 12.42 2.16
C MET A 8 35.30 13.40 1.00
N TRP A 9 35.46 14.69 1.26
CA TRP A 9 35.62 15.71 0.20
C TRP A 9 37.07 16.14 -0.09
N SER A 10 38.07 15.62 0.63
CA SER A 10 39.49 15.95 0.39
C SER A 10 40.27 14.93 -0.45
N LEU A 11 39.64 13.85 -0.93
CA LEU A 11 40.30 12.80 -1.72
C LEU A 11 39.99 12.83 -3.22
N LEU A 12 39.16 13.77 -3.67
CA LEU A 12 38.79 13.88 -5.08
C LEU A 12 39.48 15.07 -5.75
N LEU A 13 40.81 15.06 -5.85
CA LEU A 13 41.53 15.89 -6.84
C LEU A 13 42.97 15.39 -7.05
N CYS A 14 43.16 14.37 -7.90
CA CYS A 14 44.28 14.28 -8.86
C CYS A 14 44.18 12.97 -9.66
N PHE A 15 43.63 13.04 -10.88
CA PHE A 15 44.00 12.11 -11.95
C PHE A 15 45.08 12.79 -12.77
N ALA A 16 46.34 12.39 -12.57
CA ALA A 16 47.40 12.57 -13.55
C ALA A 16 48.49 11.51 -13.30
N THR A 17 48.69 10.67 -14.30
CA THR A 17 49.81 9.75 -14.55
C THR A 17 51.03 9.81 -13.60
N GLY A 18 51.33 8.68 -12.95
CA GLY A 18 52.69 8.35 -12.49
C GLY A 18 52.80 8.02 -10.99
N ALA A 19 53.13 6.75 -10.69
CA ALA A 19 53.53 6.19 -9.39
C ALA A 19 52.57 6.44 -8.20
N TRP A 20 51.86 5.39 -7.78
CA TRP A 20 51.07 5.34 -6.54
C TRP A 20 51.99 5.61 -5.35
N ALA A 21 51.59 6.47 -4.41
CA ALA A 21 52.38 6.80 -3.24
C ALA A 21 51.68 6.28 -1.97
N ASP A 22 52.43 5.58 -1.11
CA ASP A 22 51.99 5.09 0.20
C ASP A 22 52.19 6.17 1.27
N GLU A 23 51.41 6.10 2.35
CA GLU A 23 51.53 7.02 3.48
C GLU A 23 51.78 6.29 4.80
N VAL A 24 52.71 6.81 5.60
CA VAL A 24 52.95 6.37 6.98
C VAL A 24 52.67 7.51 7.93
N THR A 25 51.82 7.24 8.93
CA THR A 25 51.46 8.22 9.97
C THR A 25 52.15 7.87 11.28
N ILE A 26 52.95 8.82 11.78
CA ILE A 26 53.59 8.76 13.10
C ILE A 26 52.92 9.82 13.97
N ASP A 27 52.03 9.38 14.86
CA ASP A 27 51.33 10.24 15.82
C ASP A 27 51.98 10.13 17.20
N PHE A 28 52.64 11.19 17.65
CA PHE A 28 53.32 11.21 18.94
C PHE A 28 52.36 11.28 20.12
N SER A 29 51.10 11.67 19.91
CA SER A 29 50.10 11.73 20.97
C SER A 29 49.72 10.34 21.51
N THR A 30 49.95 9.29 20.71
CA THR A 30 49.61 7.90 21.06
C THR A 30 50.82 7.03 21.39
N LYS A 31 52.06 7.55 21.30
CA LYS A 31 53.29 6.76 21.52
C LYS A 31 53.64 6.46 22.98
N GLY A 32 52.89 7.01 23.94
CA GLY A 32 53.06 6.68 25.37
C GLY A 32 54.33 7.23 26.02
N TYR A 33 54.96 8.26 25.47
CA TYR A 33 56.13 8.89 26.09
C TYR A 33 55.79 9.55 27.44
N ALA A 34 56.68 9.40 28.41
CA ALA A 34 56.60 10.13 29.68
C ALA A 34 56.84 11.64 29.47
N ASN A 35 56.20 12.46 30.31
CA ASN A 35 56.36 13.92 30.25
C ASN A 35 57.83 14.33 30.48
N GLY A 36 58.38 15.14 29.57
CA GLY A 36 59.77 15.62 29.59
C GLY A 36 60.82 14.67 29.00
N ALA A 37 60.42 13.51 28.46
CA ALA A 37 61.35 12.54 27.88
C ALA A 37 62.00 13.06 26.59
N THR A 38 63.32 12.87 26.43
CA THR A 38 64.03 13.20 25.18
C THR A 38 63.60 12.26 24.06
N VAL A 39 63.29 12.82 22.89
CA VAL A 39 62.94 12.04 21.69
C VAL A 39 64.12 12.10 20.72
N GLY A 40 64.75 10.95 20.47
CA GLY A 40 65.94 10.81 19.62
C GLY A 40 65.60 10.40 18.20
N SER A 41 65.39 9.10 17.97
CA SER A 41 64.92 8.57 16.68
C SER A 41 63.67 7.71 16.87
N VAL A 42 62.74 7.78 15.92
CA VAL A 42 61.55 6.93 15.86
C VAL A 42 61.50 6.28 14.49
N GLU A 43 61.44 4.96 14.45
CA GLU A 43 61.29 4.18 13.23
C GLU A 43 59.90 3.53 13.22
N GLN A 44 59.17 3.69 12.12
CA GLN A 44 57.87 3.07 11.91
C GLN A 44 57.67 2.85 10.41
N ASP A 45 57.29 1.63 10.03
CA ASP A 45 56.87 1.26 8.68
C ASP A 45 57.87 1.70 7.57
N GLY A 46 59.18 1.58 7.85
CA GLY A 46 60.25 1.95 6.91
C GLY A 46 60.54 3.45 6.80
N ILE A 47 59.89 4.28 7.63
CA ILE A 47 60.19 5.70 7.82
C ILE A 47 60.95 5.90 9.14
N THR A 48 62.04 6.65 9.10
CA THR A 48 62.81 7.06 10.28
C THR A 48 62.71 8.57 10.48
N ILE A 49 62.27 8.99 11.68
CA ILE A 49 62.26 10.38 12.12
C ILE A 49 63.33 10.57 13.18
N THR A 50 64.37 11.35 12.89
CA THR A 50 65.46 11.64 13.84
C THR A 50 65.41 13.10 14.27
N PHE A 51 65.10 13.33 15.54
CA PHE A 51 65.17 14.63 16.19
C PHE A 51 66.56 14.88 16.75
N ALA A 52 67.11 16.06 16.48
CA ALA A 52 68.42 16.44 16.96
C ALA A 52 68.41 17.86 17.54
N LYS A 53 69.36 18.13 18.44
CA LYS A 53 69.52 19.46 19.05
C LYS A 53 69.83 20.55 18.01
N GLY A 54 70.36 20.20 16.85
CA GLY A 54 70.82 21.16 15.85
C GLY A 54 71.81 22.15 16.46
N SER A 55 71.52 23.45 16.31
CA SER A 55 72.30 24.55 16.92
C SER A 55 71.85 24.91 18.35
N ASN A 56 70.75 24.34 18.84
CA ASN A 56 70.26 24.57 20.21
C ASN A 56 71.04 23.71 21.23
N SER A 57 71.04 24.13 22.50
CA SER A 57 71.64 23.37 23.60
C SER A 57 70.74 22.23 24.10
N ASN A 58 69.43 22.28 23.84
CA ASN A 58 68.45 21.28 24.25
C ASN A 58 68.06 20.35 23.08
N VAL A 59 68.00 19.04 23.34
CA VAL A 59 67.40 18.06 22.43
C VAL A 59 65.87 18.14 22.53
N PRO A 60 65.11 17.95 21.44
CA PRO A 60 63.65 17.87 21.49
C PRO A 60 63.13 16.89 22.55
N LYS A 61 62.05 17.29 23.23
CA LYS A 61 61.43 16.52 24.32
C LYS A 61 59.93 16.39 24.12
N TYR A 62 59.36 15.26 24.54
CA TYR A 62 57.93 15.05 24.57
C TYR A 62 57.31 15.71 25.80
N TYR A 63 56.16 16.36 25.63
CA TYR A 63 55.36 16.87 26.74
C TYR A 63 53.90 16.44 26.58
N ASN A 64 53.29 16.04 27.70
CA ASN A 64 51.87 15.68 27.74
C ASN A 64 50.96 16.91 27.70
N ASP A 65 51.50 18.11 27.96
CA ASP A 65 50.80 19.39 27.82
C ASP A 65 50.67 19.80 26.33
N GLY A 66 49.69 19.20 25.65
CA GLY A 66 49.52 19.28 24.20
C GLY A 66 50.04 18.06 23.44
N THR A 67 50.43 16.99 24.16
CA THR A 67 50.69 15.64 23.60
C THR A 67 51.57 15.63 22.34
N ALA A 68 52.72 16.31 22.40
CA ALA A 68 53.56 16.56 21.23
C ALA A 68 55.05 16.63 21.56
N VAL A 69 55.89 16.42 20.53
CA VAL A 69 57.33 16.67 20.61
C VAL A 69 57.57 18.17 20.46
N ARG A 70 58.17 18.80 21.49
CA ARG A 70 58.54 20.21 21.47
C ARG A 70 59.95 20.36 20.90
N ALA A 71 60.04 20.87 19.67
CA ALA A 71 61.29 21.22 19.01
C ALA A 71 61.53 22.74 19.14
N TYR A 72 62.62 23.15 19.78
CA TYR A 72 62.96 24.54 20.06
C TYR A 72 63.62 25.21 18.85
N GLY A 73 63.65 26.55 18.83
CA GLY A 73 64.39 27.32 17.82
C GLY A 73 65.85 26.85 17.72
N GLY A 74 66.30 26.47 16.53
CA GLY A 74 67.61 25.90 16.24
C GLY A 74 67.67 24.36 16.24
N ASN A 75 66.63 23.66 16.71
CA ASN A 75 66.53 22.20 16.59
C ASN A 75 66.28 21.76 15.14
N THR A 76 66.66 20.52 14.85
CA THR A 76 66.38 19.89 13.56
C THR A 76 65.61 18.58 13.76
N PHE A 77 64.87 18.18 12.73
CA PHE A 77 64.37 16.81 12.61
C PHE A 77 64.52 16.34 11.17
N THR A 78 64.96 15.10 10.99
CA THR A 78 65.20 14.50 9.68
C THR A 78 64.18 13.40 9.46
N VAL A 79 63.56 13.39 8.28
CA VAL A 79 62.67 12.32 7.82
C VAL A 79 63.37 11.57 6.71
N SER A 80 63.61 10.28 6.90
CA SER A 80 64.30 9.43 5.92
C SER A 80 63.55 8.12 5.66
N SER A 81 63.69 7.60 4.44
CA SER A 81 63.14 6.33 3.99
C SER A 81 64.08 5.66 2.98
N SER A 82 63.96 4.34 2.80
CA SER A 82 64.55 3.64 1.64
C SER A 82 63.84 3.97 0.33
N ASN A 83 62.60 4.48 0.41
CA ASN A 83 61.76 4.86 -0.72
C ASN A 83 61.81 6.37 -0.99
N THR A 84 61.46 6.79 -2.21
CA THR A 84 61.45 8.22 -2.57
C THR A 84 60.27 8.91 -1.88
N ILE A 85 60.54 9.82 -0.95
CA ILE A 85 59.54 10.64 -0.26
C ILE A 85 59.09 11.75 -1.20
N THR A 86 57.78 11.90 -1.36
CA THR A 86 57.15 12.89 -2.24
C THR A 86 56.46 14.01 -1.47
N LYS A 87 55.97 13.72 -0.25
CA LYS A 87 55.25 14.69 0.59
C LYS A 87 55.39 14.36 2.07
N ILE A 88 55.42 15.39 2.93
CA ILE A 88 55.36 15.24 4.40
C ILE A 88 54.39 16.28 4.94
N GLU A 89 53.43 15.87 5.77
CA GLU A 89 52.51 16.76 6.45
C GLU A 89 52.74 16.77 7.96
N LEU A 90 52.84 17.96 8.55
CA LEU A 90 53.04 18.14 9.98
C LEU A 90 51.75 18.61 10.66
N THR A 91 51.32 17.92 11.69
CA THR A 91 50.28 18.46 12.59
C THR A 91 50.92 19.05 13.82
N PHE A 92 50.53 20.29 14.16
CA PHE A 92 51.02 20.97 15.34
C PHE A 92 49.96 20.99 16.45
N ALA A 93 50.36 20.71 17.69
CA ALA A 93 49.47 20.80 18.84
C ALA A 93 49.18 22.25 19.27
N SER A 94 48.15 22.44 20.10
CA SER A 94 47.80 23.73 20.68
C SER A 94 48.98 24.36 21.44
N GLY A 95 49.14 25.68 21.28
CA GLY A 95 50.30 26.41 21.80
C GLY A 95 51.63 26.12 21.06
N GLY A 96 51.57 25.51 19.87
CA GLY A 96 52.72 25.02 19.11
C GLY A 96 53.65 26.06 18.48
N GLY A 97 53.68 27.31 18.97
CA GLY A 97 54.54 28.42 18.51
C GLY A 97 54.46 28.74 17.01
N SER A 98 55.18 29.77 16.55
CA SER A 98 55.13 30.28 15.15
C SER A 98 56.49 30.31 14.45
N ASN A 99 57.52 29.71 15.05
CA ASN A 99 58.85 29.65 14.46
C ASN A 99 58.79 29.06 13.04
N ALA A 100 59.42 29.75 12.08
CA ALA A 100 59.51 29.29 10.70
C ALA A 100 60.23 27.93 10.64
N ILE A 101 59.86 27.08 9.69
CA ILE A 101 60.54 25.81 9.44
C ILE A 101 61.10 25.87 8.02
N THR A 102 62.35 25.49 7.85
CA THR A 102 63.00 25.38 6.53
C THR A 102 63.43 23.94 6.30
N ALA A 103 63.36 23.48 5.05
CA ALA A 103 63.88 22.18 4.63
C ALA A 103 65.18 22.36 3.83
N ASP A 104 66.11 21.41 3.93
CA ASP A 104 67.37 21.41 3.17
C ASP A 104 67.21 20.95 1.71
N ALA A 105 66.15 20.19 1.42
CA ALA A 105 65.72 19.77 0.10
C ALA A 105 64.20 19.92 -0.05
N GLY A 106 63.72 20.10 -1.29
CA GLY A 106 62.30 20.32 -1.58
C GLY A 106 61.76 21.67 -1.10
N THR A 107 60.44 21.81 -1.08
CA THR A 107 59.75 23.04 -0.68
C THR A 107 58.88 22.75 0.54
N PHE A 108 59.06 23.54 1.61
CA PHE A 108 58.18 23.51 2.78
C PHE A 108 57.28 24.74 2.82
N GLU A 109 55.98 24.54 2.69
CA GLU A 109 54.94 25.53 2.94
C GLU A 109 54.10 25.03 4.10
N SER A 110 54.34 25.57 5.31
CA SER A 110 53.72 25.07 6.54
C SER A 110 52.21 24.87 6.39
N PRO A 111 51.66 23.67 6.68
CA PRO A 111 52.32 22.55 7.38
C PRO A 111 52.97 21.48 6.48
N THR A 112 53.02 21.69 5.17
CA THR A 112 53.29 20.66 4.19
C THR A 112 54.64 20.85 3.52
N TRP A 113 55.40 19.77 3.43
CA TRP A 113 56.56 19.65 2.58
C TRP A 113 56.22 18.87 1.32
N THR A 114 56.77 19.27 0.18
CA THR A 114 56.75 18.51 -1.07
C THR A 114 58.14 18.47 -1.69
N GLY A 115 58.55 17.33 -2.21
CA GLY A 115 59.85 17.17 -2.85
C GLY A 115 60.00 15.81 -3.50
N SER A 116 61.25 15.42 -3.77
CA SER A 116 61.58 14.09 -4.30
C SER A 116 62.96 13.71 -3.79
N THR A 117 63.02 13.09 -2.61
CA THR A 117 64.26 12.67 -1.96
C THR A 117 63.98 11.50 -1.01
N THR A 118 64.98 10.68 -0.71
CA THR A 118 64.90 9.63 0.31
C THR A 118 65.17 10.15 1.71
N SER A 119 65.64 11.39 1.85
CA SER A 119 65.91 12.04 3.14
C SER A 119 65.75 13.56 3.03
N VAL A 120 65.07 14.15 3.99
CA VAL A 120 64.93 15.61 4.13
C VAL A 120 65.06 16.02 5.60
N MET A 121 65.89 17.03 5.85
CA MET A 121 66.08 17.63 7.16
C MET A 121 65.35 18.97 7.27
N PHE A 122 64.52 19.07 8.29
CA PHE A 122 63.84 20.29 8.68
C PHE A 122 64.57 20.98 9.82
N THR A 123 64.70 22.30 9.73
CA THR A 123 65.27 23.16 10.78
C THR A 123 64.20 24.08 11.32
N ILE A 124 64.02 24.09 12.65
CA ILE A 124 63.17 25.07 13.34
C ILE A 124 63.94 26.38 13.45
N GLY A 125 63.48 27.45 12.79
CA GLY A 125 64.13 28.76 12.78
C GLY A 125 64.03 29.51 14.10
N GLY A 126 64.87 30.53 14.26
CA GLY A 126 64.92 31.40 15.44
C GLY A 126 65.82 30.88 16.58
N THR A 127 66.26 31.78 17.47
CA THR A 127 67.12 31.46 18.63
C THR A 127 66.33 31.21 19.92
N SER A 128 65.02 31.46 19.90
CA SER A 128 64.07 31.24 20.99
C SER A 128 62.70 30.81 20.43
N GLY A 129 61.80 30.28 21.27
CA GLY A 129 60.50 29.74 20.81
C GLY A 129 60.58 28.26 20.46
N HIS A 130 59.47 27.70 19.96
CA HIS A 130 59.36 26.27 19.68
C HIS A 130 58.26 25.95 18.67
N ARG A 131 58.29 24.73 18.12
CA ARG A 131 57.20 24.07 17.40
C ARG A 131 56.79 22.80 18.13
N ARG A 132 55.49 22.58 18.34
CA ARG A 132 54.97 21.34 18.95
C ARG A 132 54.49 20.39 17.86
N ILE A 133 55.33 19.45 17.46
CA ILE A 133 55.02 18.47 16.41
C ILE A 133 54.26 17.32 17.05
N GLN A 134 52.96 17.22 16.75
CA GLN A 134 52.06 16.20 17.29
C GLN A 134 52.01 14.98 16.37
N LYS A 135 51.94 15.18 15.06
CA LYS A 135 51.82 14.11 14.07
C LYS A 135 52.64 14.44 12.83
N ILE A 136 53.25 13.41 12.23
CA ILE A 136 53.94 13.49 10.94
C ILE A 136 53.32 12.43 10.03
N VAL A 137 52.84 12.83 8.86
CA VAL A 137 52.37 11.94 7.80
C VAL A 137 53.39 12.02 6.67
N VAL A 138 53.92 10.88 6.23
CA VAL A 138 54.97 10.80 5.21
C VAL A 138 54.45 10.01 4.02
N THR A 139 54.39 10.65 2.86
CA THR A 139 54.01 10.05 1.59
C THR A 139 55.27 9.69 0.79
N TYR A 140 55.41 8.44 0.36
CA TYR A 140 56.54 7.94 -0.42
C TYR A 140 56.11 7.04 -1.58
N ASN A 141 56.90 6.95 -2.63
CA ASN A 141 56.66 6.00 -3.72
C ASN A 141 57.26 4.63 -3.33
N PRO A 142 56.46 3.57 -3.16
CA PRO A 142 56.97 2.24 -2.89
C PRO A 142 57.79 1.70 -4.10
N PRO A 143 58.64 0.67 -3.90
CA PRO A 143 59.34 0.03 -5.00
C PRO A 143 58.33 -0.47 -6.04
N ALA A 144 58.60 -0.27 -7.32
CA ALA A 144 57.67 -0.68 -8.38
C ALA A 144 57.38 -2.20 -8.28
N GLY A 145 56.13 -2.56 -7.93
CA GLY A 145 55.64 -3.94 -7.91
C GLY A 145 55.05 -4.47 -6.58
N THR A 146 55.02 -3.71 -5.48
CA THR A 146 54.37 -4.13 -4.22
C THR A 146 52.99 -3.49 -4.03
N PRO A 147 51.94 -4.23 -3.62
CA PRO A 147 50.61 -3.66 -3.37
C PRO A 147 50.56 -2.75 -2.13
N MET A 148 49.54 -1.88 -2.04
CA MET A 148 49.33 -0.96 -0.91
C MET A 148 48.87 -1.69 0.37
N ALA A 149 49.32 -1.25 1.56
CA ALA A 149 48.83 -1.80 2.83
C ALA A 149 47.34 -1.45 3.07
N PRO A 150 46.52 -2.36 3.63
CA PRO A 150 45.15 -2.02 4.01
C PRO A 150 45.09 -0.97 5.14
N THR A 151 44.03 -0.19 5.19
CA THR A 151 43.70 0.69 6.33
C THR A 151 42.65 0.02 7.21
N ILE A 152 42.93 -0.11 8.52
CA ILE A 152 42.02 -0.70 9.53
C ILE A 152 41.38 0.43 10.35
N SER A 153 40.06 0.43 10.50
CA SER A 153 39.30 1.49 11.17
C SER A 153 38.13 0.95 12.00
N GLY A 154 37.87 1.55 13.16
CA GLY A 154 36.76 1.18 14.07
C GLY A 154 36.87 1.94 15.39
N GLU A 155 35.87 1.82 16.26
CA GLU A 155 35.88 2.52 17.56
C GLU A 155 36.72 1.78 18.61
N THR A 156 37.62 2.51 19.29
CA THR A 156 38.39 2.00 20.43
C THR A 156 38.78 3.14 21.40
N PRO A 157 38.74 2.92 22.73
CA PRO A 157 38.17 1.75 23.43
C PRO A 157 36.65 1.64 23.23
N PHE A 158 36.09 0.45 23.44
CA PHE A 158 34.64 0.19 23.28
C PHE A 158 34.05 -0.57 24.47
N VAL A 159 32.72 -0.53 24.58
CA VAL A 159 31.93 -1.30 25.56
C VAL A 159 30.95 -2.18 24.78
N GLY A 160 30.77 -3.44 25.18
CA GLY A 160 29.88 -4.37 24.46
C GLY A 160 30.55 -4.96 23.21
N SER A 161 30.33 -4.35 22.04
CA SER A 161 30.95 -4.73 20.77
C SER A 161 31.32 -3.52 19.90
N THR A 162 32.22 -3.70 18.93
CA THR A 162 32.60 -2.69 17.93
C THR A 162 32.74 -3.33 16.54
N LYS A 163 32.49 -2.58 15.47
CA LYS A 163 32.68 -3.05 14.09
C LYS A 163 33.96 -2.46 13.50
N VAL A 164 34.83 -3.31 12.99
CA VAL A 164 36.09 -2.94 12.35
C VAL A 164 35.99 -3.11 10.85
N THR A 165 36.29 -2.04 10.12
CA THR A 165 36.32 -2.01 8.66
C THR A 165 37.75 -1.95 8.17
N ILE A 166 38.08 -2.82 7.21
CA ILE A 166 39.38 -2.85 6.52
C ILE A 166 39.17 -2.40 5.07
N THR A 167 39.97 -1.45 4.60
CA THR A 167 39.87 -0.92 3.24
C THR A 167 41.20 -0.97 2.53
N ASN A 168 41.16 -1.08 1.21
CA ASN A 168 42.33 -0.95 0.35
C ASN A 168 41.90 -0.23 -0.92
N ASN A 169 42.63 0.82 -1.29
CA ASN A 169 42.33 1.65 -2.45
C ASN A 169 42.97 1.15 -3.74
N GLU A 170 43.69 0.01 -3.71
CA GLU A 170 44.30 -0.57 -4.88
C GLU A 170 43.33 -1.48 -5.65
N VAL A 171 43.02 -1.10 -6.89
CA VAL A 171 42.15 -1.86 -7.78
C VAL A 171 42.76 -3.23 -8.07
N GLY A 172 41.98 -4.28 -7.82
CA GLY A 172 42.33 -5.67 -8.06
C GLY A 172 43.08 -6.38 -6.92
N ALA A 173 43.29 -5.72 -5.77
CA ALA A 173 43.88 -6.34 -4.60
C ALA A 173 42.81 -7.00 -3.70
N THR A 174 43.10 -8.19 -3.20
CA THR A 174 42.28 -8.90 -2.21
C THR A 174 42.86 -8.68 -0.82
N ILE A 175 42.05 -8.25 0.15
CA ILE A 175 42.49 -8.04 1.53
C ILE A 175 42.38 -9.35 2.30
N HIS A 176 43.42 -9.70 3.07
CA HIS A 176 43.44 -10.84 3.98
C HIS A 176 43.79 -10.39 5.39
N TYR A 177 43.19 -10.99 6.41
CA TYR A 177 43.36 -10.56 7.80
C TYR A 177 43.41 -11.71 8.81
N THR A 178 43.88 -11.39 10.01
CA THR A 178 43.92 -12.24 11.21
C THR A 178 43.46 -11.42 12.42
N THR A 179 42.86 -12.10 13.41
CA THR A 179 42.36 -11.50 14.66
C THR A 179 43.08 -12.04 15.90
N ASP A 180 43.96 -13.03 15.73
CA ASP A 180 44.73 -13.68 16.79
C ASP A 180 46.11 -13.04 17.01
N GLY A 181 46.40 -11.95 16.30
CA GLY A 181 47.68 -11.23 16.35
C GLY A 181 48.81 -11.85 15.51
N THR A 182 48.58 -12.97 14.81
CA THR A 182 49.54 -13.54 13.86
C THR A 182 49.60 -12.73 12.56
N ASP A 183 50.71 -12.76 11.83
CA ASP A 183 50.81 -12.02 10.56
C ASP A 183 49.99 -12.73 9.47
N PRO A 184 49.12 -12.02 8.72
CA PRO A 184 48.29 -12.61 7.68
C PRO A 184 49.12 -12.98 6.44
N THR A 185 48.66 -13.99 5.71
CA THR A 185 49.22 -14.44 4.43
C THR A 185 48.11 -14.49 3.37
N ALA A 186 48.45 -14.76 2.11
CA ALA A 186 47.46 -14.94 1.05
C ALA A 186 46.49 -16.13 1.29
N ALA A 187 46.82 -17.02 2.25
CA ALA A 187 45.95 -18.10 2.69
C ALA A 187 45.08 -17.73 3.92
N SER A 188 45.30 -16.57 4.53
CA SER A 188 44.47 -16.06 5.63
C SER A 188 43.09 -15.64 5.13
N THR A 189 42.15 -15.46 6.06
CA THR A 189 40.75 -15.13 5.76
C THR A 189 40.66 -13.86 4.91
N ALA A 190 39.97 -13.95 3.77
CA ALA A 190 39.71 -12.80 2.92
C ALA A 190 38.66 -11.88 3.57
N TYR A 191 38.96 -10.59 3.62
CA TYR A 191 38.04 -9.59 4.15
C TYR A 191 36.96 -9.26 3.10
N SER A 192 35.70 -9.46 3.48
CA SER A 192 34.54 -9.19 2.62
C SER A 192 33.46 -8.35 3.31
N GLU A 193 33.37 -8.42 4.65
CA GLU A 193 32.43 -7.66 5.47
C GLU A 193 33.11 -7.15 6.75
N PRO A 194 32.59 -6.08 7.39
CA PRO A 194 33.12 -5.57 8.66
C PRO A 194 33.17 -6.65 9.75
N ILE A 195 34.26 -6.64 10.52
CA ILE A 195 34.52 -7.62 11.58
C ILE A 195 33.90 -7.11 12.88
N GLU A 196 32.96 -7.86 13.45
CA GLU A 196 32.45 -7.56 14.78
C GLU A 196 33.40 -8.10 15.86
N LEU A 197 33.83 -7.21 16.77
CA LEU A 197 34.65 -7.54 17.92
C LEU A 197 33.84 -7.40 19.19
N THR A 198 33.79 -8.47 19.97
CA THR A 198 33.15 -8.49 21.30
C THR A 198 34.16 -8.56 22.44
N GLU A 199 35.45 -8.65 22.15
CA GLU A 199 36.55 -8.74 23.13
C GLU A 199 37.78 -7.94 22.67
N THR A 200 38.72 -7.67 23.58
CA THR A 200 39.98 -7.00 23.22
C THR A 200 40.73 -7.83 22.19
N THR A 201 40.94 -7.26 20.99
CA THR A 201 41.44 -8.01 19.83
C THR A 201 42.48 -7.18 19.06
N THR A 202 43.52 -7.85 18.55
CA THR A 202 44.49 -7.24 17.62
C THR A 202 44.23 -7.75 16.22
N ILE A 203 43.86 -6.86 15.31
CA ILE A 203 43.62 -7.16 13.90
C ILE A 203 44.88 -6.83 13.12
N LYS A 204 45.31 -7.77 12.28
CA LYS A 204 46.37 -7.57 11.29
C LYS A 204 45.86 -7.85 9.88
N ALA A 205 46.28 -7.06 8.90
CA ALA A 205 45.79 -7.19 7.52
C ALA A 205 46.87 -6.94 6.46
N ILE A 206 46.79 -7.65 5.33
CA ILE A 206 47.56 -7.41 4.10
C ILE A 206 46.63 -7.31 2.91
N ALA A 207 47.10 -6.72 1.81
CA ALA A 207 46.46 -6.78 0.51
C ALA A 207 47.33 -7.61 -0.45
N VAL A 208 46.70 -8.45 -1.26
CA VAL A 208 47.38 -9.34 -2.21
C VAL A 208 46.91 -9.03 -3.61
N LYS A 209 47.86 -8.75 -4.51
CA LYS A 209 47.59 -8.52 -5.94
C LYS A 209 48.67 -9.17 -6.77
N ASP A 210 48.25 -9.87 -7.83
CA ASP A 210 49.13 -10.62 -8.74
C ASP A 210 50.10 -11.58 -8.00
N GLY A 211 49.66 -12.12 -6.85
CA GLY A 211 50.43 -13.04 -6.01
C GLY A 211 51.48 -12.38 -5.09
N VAL A 212 51.56 -11.05 -5.07
CA VAL A 212 52.44 -10.27 -4.18
C VAL A 212 51.62 -9.72 -3.02
N SER A 213 52.17 -9.74 -1.80
CA SER A 213 51.54 -9.17 -0.60
C SER A 213 52.09 -7.78 -0.28
N SER A 214 51.24 -6.91 0.28
CA SER A 214 51.65 -5.64 0.89
C SER A 214 52.27 -5.82 2.29
N SER A 215 52.70 -4.72 2.92
CA SER A 215 53.08 -4.71 4.33
C SER A 215 51.88 -4.92 5.27
N VAL A 216 52.13 -5.46 6.46
CA VAL A 216 51.10 -5.78 7.45
C VAL A 216 50.62 -4.51 8.16
N ALA A 217 49.34 -4.17 7.99
CA ALA A 217 48.65 -3.19 8.82
C ALA A 217 48.23 -3.83 10.15
N THR A 218 48.40 -3.14 11.29
CA THR A 218 48.06 -3.65 12.63
C THR A 218 47.26 -2.63 13.44
N ALA A 219 46.18 -3.06 14.10
CA ALA A 219 45.40 -2.25 15.02
C ALA A 219 44.89 -3.08 16.22
N THR A 220 44.96 -2.51 17.44
CA THR A 220 44.44 -3.14 18.66
C THR A 220 43.20 -2.40 19.14
N TYR A 221 42.13 -3.15 19.39
CA TYR A 221 40.84 -2.65 19.88
C TYR A 221 40.63 -3.11 21.32
N THR A 222 40.66 -2.18 22.28
CA THR A 222 40.49 -2.49 23.71
C THR A 222 39.02 -2.43 24.14
N LYS A 223 38.54 -3.51 24.75
CA LYS A 223 37.23 -3.58 25.44
C LYS A 223 37.37 -3.10 26.88
N LEU A 224 36.48 -2.21 27.30
CA LEU A 224 36.29 -1.82 28.70
C LEU A 224 35.06 -2.50 29.28
N THR A 225 35.16 -2.90 30.54
CA THR A 225 34.01 -3.31 31.36
C THR A 225 33.38 -2.07 31.99
N LEU A 226 32.05 -2.05 32.10
CA LEU A 226 31.37 -1.00 32.85
C LEU A 226 31.72 -1.11 34.33
N SER A 227 32.12 0.02 34.91
CA SER A 227 32.28 0.23 36.35
C SER A 227 31.07 0.99 36.88
N THR A 228 30.74 0.74 38.14
CA THR A 228 29.84 1.60 38.90
C THR A 228 30.48 2.97 39.13
N ILE A 229 29.66 3.98 39.43
CA ILE A 229 30.16 5.32 39.72
C ILE A 229 30.98 5.32 41.01
N ALA A 230 30.63 4.52 42.02
CA ALA A 230 31.45 4.35 43.22
C ALA A 230 32.85 3.80 42.89
N GLU A 231 32.97 2.84 41.98
CA GLU A 231 34.27 2.33 41.52
C GLU A 231 35.05 3.39 40.73
N ALA A 232 34.37 4.19 39.89
CA ALA A 232 35.00 5.30 39.20
C ALA A 232 35.51 6.38 40.16
N GLN A 233 34.80 6.63 41.26
CA GLN A 233 35.24 7.53 42.34
C GLN A 233 36.46 6.97 43.10
N ALA A 234 36.53 5.65 43.27
CA ALA A 234 37.66 4.97 43.92
C ALA A 234 38.89 4.84 43.00
N ALA A 235 38.73 4.95 41.68
CA ALA A 235 39.80 4.80 40.72
C ALA A 235 40.91 5.87 40.87
N GLU A 236 42.16 5.47 40.62
CA GLU A 236 43.29 6.40 40.59
C GLU A 236 43.10 7.46 39.51
N ALA A 237 43.51 8.70 39.79
CA ALA A 237 43.40 9.77 38.79
C ALA A 237 44.27 9.45 37.57
N GLY A 238 43.74 9.66 36.36
CA GLY A 238 44.40 9.25 35.11
C GLY A 238 43.95 7.89 34.58
N THR A 239 43.13 7.15 35.33
CA THR A 239 42.57 5.86 34.86
C THR A 239 41.44 6.10 33.86
N MET A 240 41.48 5.37 32.73
CA MET A 240 40.37 5.31 31.77
C MET A 240 39.32 4.32 32.29
N VAL A 241 38.07 4.77 32.43
CA VAL A 241 36.96 3.95 32.90
C VAL A 241 35.75 4.15 32.00
N ALA A 242 34.85 3.17 32.00
CA ALA A 242 33.54 3.27 31.38
C ALA A 242 32.47 3.16 32.47
N ILE A 243 31.50 4.07 32.51
CA ILE A 243 30.36 4.03 33.44
C ILE A 243 29.04 4.08 32.67
N GLU A 244 27.96 3.67 33.33
CA GLU A 244 26.58 3.89 32.90
C GLU A 244 25.84 4.66 34.00
N GLY A 245 25.02 5.64 33.64
CA GLY A 245 24.24 6.40 34.62
C GLY A 245 23.29 7.41 33.99
N VAL A 246 22.53 8.09 34.84
CA VAL A 246 21.51 9.07 34.46
C VAL A 246 21.95 10.48 34.84
N VAL A 247 21.75 11.44 33.96
CA VAL A 247 21.99 12.86 34.23
C VAL A 247 20.89 13.40 35.15
N VAL A 248 21.24 13.72 36.40
CA VAL A 248 20.26 14.16 37.42
C VAL A 248 20.22 15.67 37.65
N ALA A 249 21.28 16.39 37.26
CA ALA A 249 21.31 17.85 37.28
C ALA A 249 22.32 18.38 36.25
N THR A 250 22.09 19.60 35.77
CA THR A 250 22.95 20.23 34.77
C THR A 250 23.38 21.63 35.21
N ALA A 251 24.56 22.00 34.76
CA ALA A 251 25.13 23.35 34.81
C ALA A 251 25.63 23.71 33.41
N ALA A 252 25.84 24.99 33.15
CA ALA A 252 26.43 25.44 31.89
C ALA A 252 27.84 24.87 31.68
N SER A 253 28.51 24.45 32.75
CA SER A 253 29.86 23.87 32.73
C SER A 253 29.93 22.35 32.87
N GLY A 254 28.79 21.65 32.87
CA GLY A 254 28.80 20.19 33.06
C GLY A 254 27.52 19.60 33.61
N ALA A 255 27.56 18.34 34.00
CA ALA A 255 26.40 17.59 34.47
C ALA A 255 26.74 16.67 35.63
N VAL A 256 25.75 16.38 36.47
CA VAL A 256 25.84 15.36 37.53
C VAL A 256 25.25 14.07 36.99
N ILE A 257 26.04 13.00 37.05
CA ILE A 257 25.66 11.66 36.61
C ILE A 257 25.50 10.81 37.86
N LYS A 258 24.40 10.05 37.91
CA LYS A 258 24.02 9.20 39.04
C LYS A 258 23.81 7.77 38.57
N ASP A 259 24.23 6.82 39.40
CA ASP A 259 23.74 5.45 39.38
C ASP A 259 23.20 5.08 40.78
N ASP A 260 22.99 3.80 41.05
CA ASP A 260 22.51 3.35 42.37
C ASP A 260 23.58 3.39 43.46
N THR A 261 24.84 3.59 43.07
CA THR A 261 26.00 3.51 43.98
C THR A 261 26.51 4.89 44.41
N ASP A 262 26.57 5.87 43.50
CA ASP A 262 27.15 7.19 43.78
C ASP A 262 26.80 8.24 42.70
N LEU A 263 27.37 9.43 42.85
CA LEU A 263 27.30 10.58 41.96
C LEU A 263 28.70 10.93 41.44
N ILE A 264 28.81 11.36 40.18
CA ILE A 264 30.05 11.93 39.64
C ILE A 264 29.74 13.13 38.75
N TYR A 265 30.63 14.13 38.78
CA TYR A 265 30.51 15.29 37.92
C TYR A 265 31.21 15.03 36.59
N TYR A 266 30.59 15.46 35.50
CA TYR A 266 31.21 15.56 34.18
C TYR A 266 31.40 17.04 33.86
N PHE A 267 32.65 17.47 33.75
CA PHE A 267 33.00 18.84 33.41
C PHE A 267 33.13 19.03 31.90
N ASN A 268 32.28 19.89 31.33
CA ASN A 268 32.38 20.34 29.95
C ASN A 268 31.82 21.76 29.82
N SER A 269 32.67 22.72 29.43
CA SER A 269 32.26 24.11 29.25
C SER A 269 31.22 24.34 28.15
N ASN A 270 31.05 23.35 27.26
CA ASN A 270 30.01 23.30 26.23
C ASN A 270 29.08 22.11 26.49
N ASN A 271 28.55 22.01 27.71
CA ASN A 271 27.67 20.91 28.09
C ASN A 271 26.37 20.94 27.25
N ALA A 272 26.07 19.83 26.58
CA ALA A 272 24.84 19.63 25.82
C ALA A 272 23.92 18.57 26.46
N LEU A 273 24.30 18.04 27.64
CA LEU A 273 23.51 17.04 28.34
C LEU A 273 22.29 17.66 29.00
N THR A 274 21.18 16.93 28.99
CA THR A 274 19.91 17.32 29.64
C THR A 274 19.59 16.39 30.79
N VAL A 275 18.87 16.90 31.79
CA VAL A 275 18.36 16.09 32.90
C VAL A 275 17.49 14.95 32.34
N GLY A 276 17.67 13.75 32.88
CA GLY A 276 16.99 12.53 32.46
C GLY A 276 17.71 11.75 31.36
N GLN A 277 18.78 12.25 30.74
CA GLN A 277 19.52 11.44 29.77
C GLN A 277 20.23 10.27 30.45
N LYS A 278 19.98 9.05 29.96
CA LYS A 278 20.71 7.84 30.34
C LYS A 278 21.89 7.69 29.38
N ILE A 279 23.09 7.58 29.92
CA ILE A 279 24.33 7.61 29.11
C ILE A 279 25.31 6.52 29.54
N LYS A 280 26.07 6.01 28.57
CA LYS A 280 27.38 5.41 28.84
C LYS A 280 28.46 6.45 28.61
N MET A 281 29.40 6.56 29.53
CA MET A 281 30.49 7.51 29.46
C MET A 281 31.83 6.78 29.56
N ILE A 282 32.69 6.98 28.55
CA ILE A 282 34.05 6.45 28.51
C ILE A 282 35.02 7.63 28.63
N GLY A 283 35.81 7.67 29.70
CA GLY A 283 36.72 8.79 29.90
C GLY A 283 37.72 8.57 31.01
N THR A 284 38.65 9.51 31.12
CA THR A 284 39.66 9.51 32.17
C THR A 284 39.13 10.19 33.42
N VAL A 285 39.30 9.55 34.59
CA VAL A 285 38.96 10.14 35.87
C VAL A 285 40.00 11.19 36.27
N THR A 286 39.55 12.41 36.55
CA THR A 286 40.38 13.56 36.98
C THR A 286 39.94 14.06 38.37
N ILE A 287 40.73 14.94 38.99
CA ILE A 287 40.39 15.53 40.30
C ILE A 287 40.23 17.05 40.15
N TYR A 288 39.14 17.58 40.68
CA TYR A 288 38.91 19.02 40.81
C TYR A 288 38.27 19.33 42.16
N GLY A 289 38.84 20.30 42.89
CA GLY A 289 38.30 20.69 44.20
C GLY A 289 38.20 19.55 45.22
N GLY A 290 39.11 18.57 45.13
CA GLY A 290 39.09 17.37 45.97
C GLY A 290 38.11 16.27 45.53
N ALA A 291 37.24 16.53 44.55
CA ALA A 291 36.29 15.56 44.01
C ALA A 291 36.77 14.95 42.70
N LYS A 292 36.41 13.68 42.45
CA LYS A 292 36.67 13.04 41.16
C LYS A 292 35.60 13.46 40.15
N GLN A 293 36.03 13.67 38.91
CA GLN A 293 35.16 14.07 37.81
C GLN A 293 35.70 13.55 36.48
N PHE A 294 34.82 13.45 35.48
CA PHE A 294 35.23 13.31 34.08
C PHE A 294 35.53 14.68 33.46
N SER A 295 36.50 14.73 32.55
CA SER A 295 36.80 15.91 31.74
C SER A 295 36.00 15.91 30.44
N ASN A 296 36.06 17.04 29.72
CA ASN A 296 35.40 17.25 28.43
C ASN A 296 35.89 16.34 27.28
N THR A 297 36.89 15.50 27.51
CA THR A 297 37.41 14.53 26.54
C THR A 297 36.72 13.16 26.64
N ALA A 298 35.80 12.98 27.60
CA ALA A 298 35.02 11.76 27.68
C ALA A 298 34.11 11.59 26.45
N THR A 299 34.03 10.35 25.97
CA THR A 299 33.08 9.93 24.94
C THR A 299 31.76 9.59 25.61
N ILE A 300 30.66 10.05 25.01
CA ILE A 300 29.31 9.87 25.54
C ILE A 300 28.50 9.10 24.51
N ILE A 301 27.86 8.03 24.96
CA ILE A 301 26.92 7.22 24.20
C ILE A 301 25.56 7.43 24.83
N ASP A 302 24.61 7.91 24.04
CA ASP A 302 23.22 8.12 24.46
C ASP A 302 22.49 6.76 24.48
N GLU A 303 21.94 6.41 25.63
CA GLU A 303 21.18 5.17 25.87
C GLU A 303 19.69 5.47 26.12
N GLY A 304 19.24 6.70 25.83
CA GLY A 304 17.86 7.13 25.95
C GLY A 304 17.61 8.06 27.14
N THR A 305 16.40 8.03 27.68
CA THR A 305 15.95 8.93 28.74
C THR A 305 15.26 8.18 29.87
N GLU A 306 15.41 8.67 31.09
CA GLU A 306 14.82 8.16 32.31
C GLU A 306 14.24 9.32 33.12
N THR A 307 13.07 9.12 33.72
CA THR A 307 12.43 10.13 34.58
C THR A 307 13.24 10.32 35.85
N VAL A 308 13.68 11.55 36.09
CA VAL A 308 14.42 11.88 37.32
C VAL A 308 13.45 12.28 38.42
N THR A 309 13.41 11.47 39.48
CA THR A 309 12.83 11.87 40.76
C THR A 309 13.94 12.36 41.68
N TYR A 310 13.69 13.48 42.35
CA TYR A 310 14.63 14.00 43.34
C TYR A 310 14.37 13.37 44.70
N PRO A 311 15.40 12.90 45.41
CA PRO A 311 15.23 12.44 46.78
C PRO A 311 14.84 13.60 47.69
N THR A 312 14.30 13.30 48.88
CA THR A 312 14.06 14.32 49.91
C THR A 312 15.36 15.08 50.20
N PRO A 313 15.40 16.41 50.04
CA PRO A 313 16.63 17.16 50.22
C PRO A 313 17.04 17.17 51.69
N THR A 314 18.34 16.99 51.95
CA THR A 314 18.90 17.21 53.28
C THR A 314 19.02 18.72 53.51
N THR A 315 18.37 19.24 54.55
CA THR A 315 18.51 20.65 54.93
C THR A 315 19.91 20.91 55.46
N MET A 316 20.60 21.89 54.88
CA MET A 316 21.90 22.37 55.32
C MET A 316 21.72 23.72 56.03
N THR A 317 21.84 23.70 57.35
CA THR A 317 21.76 24.83 58.26
C THR A 317 23.08 25.61 58.32
N GLU A 318 23.05 26.80 58.92
CA GLU A 318 24.26 27.59 59.18
C GLU A 318 25.32 26.81 59.99
N ALA A 319 24.89 26.01 60.96
CA ALA A 319 25.78 25.18 61.77
C ALA A 319 26.51 24.11 60.93
N GLU A 320 25.81 23.49 59.98
CA GLU A 320 26.41 22.50 59.08
C GLU A 320 27.40 23.13 58.10
N PHE A 321 27.10 24.32 57.58
CA PHE A 321 28.06 25.09 56.78
C PHE A 321 29.32 25.46 57.60
N ASN A 322 29.16 25.90 58.85
CA ASN A 322 30.29 26.20 59.73
C ASN A 322 31.18 24.97 60.04
N GLY A 323 30.60 23.77 60.06
CA GLY A 323 31.35 22.53 60.19
C GLY A 323 32.33 22.24 59.03
N LEU A 324 32.14 22.88 57.86
CA LEU A 324 32.92 22.62 56.64
C LEU A 324 34.13 23.55 56.46
N THR A 325 34.44 24.41 57.43
CA THR A 325 35.54 25.40 57.35
C THR A 325 36.91 24.79 57.02
N SER A 326 37.18 23.56 57.47
CA SER A 326 38.44 22.84 57.24
C SER A 326 38.32 21.68 56.26
N ALA A 327 37.14 21.47 55.65
CA ALA A 327 36.89 20.34 54.77
C ALA A 327 37.65 20.48 53.43
N THR A 328 38.16 19.35 52.95
CA THR A 328 38.82 19.21 51.62
C THR A 328 37.94 18.48 50.60
N ALA A 329 36.85 17.88 51.06
CA ALA A 329 35.81 17.24 50.25
C ALA A 329 34.47 17.36 50.99
N VAL A 330 33.38 17.14 50.27
CA VAL A 330 32.02 17.14 50.82
C VAL A 330 31.34 15.83 50.44
N GLU A 331 30.39 15.42 51.27
CA GLU A 331 29.48 14.33 50.93
C GLU A 331 28.64 14.74 49.71
N ARG A 332 28.61 13.89 48.70
CA ARG A 332 27.79 14.11 47.50
C ARG A 332 26.36 13.71 47.82
N LYS A 333 25.47 14.70 47.93
CA LYS A 333 24.05 14.46 48.25
C LYS A 333 23.18 15.60 47.75
N PHE A 334 21.89 15.33 47.71
CA PHE A 334 20.88 16.32 47.37
C PHE A 334 20.52 17.15 48.62
N VAL A 335 20.69 18.47 48.54
CA VAL A 335 20.59 19.38 49.68
C VAL A 335 19.58 20.50 49.44
N THR A 336 19.10 21.12 50.53
CA THR A 336 18.38 22.39 50.52
C THR A 336 18.97 23.36 51.53
N TYR A 337 19.09 24.65 51.21
CA TYR A 337 19.52 25.69 52.15
C TYR A 337 19.03 27.07 51.78
N THR A 338 18.93 27.95 52.77
CA THR A 338 18.48 29.34 52.59
C THR A 338 19.63 30.31 52.81
N GLY A 339 19.69 31.37 52.01
CA GLY A 339 20.66 32.44 52.22
C GLY A 339 20.54 33.57 51.22
N LYS A 340 21.37 34.60 51.37
CA LYS A 340 21.37 35.75 50.47
C LYS A 340 22.20 35.47 49.22
N LEU A 341 21.57 35.47 48.05
CA LEU A 341 22.25 35.31 46.76
C LEU A 341 22.98 36.60 46.37
N ASN A 342 24.22 36.47 45.95
CA ASN A 342 25.05 37.55 45.44
C ASN A 342 25.73 37.09 44.15
N ILE A 343 25.43 37.77 43.04
CA ILE A 343 25.93 37.45 41.71
C ILE A 343 27.01 38.45 41.31
N SER A 344 28.19 37.95 40.96
CA SER A 344 29.30 38.77 40.47
C SER A 344 30.04 38.05 39.36
N GLY A 345 29.78 38.44 38.11
CA GLY A 345 30.33 37.76 36.93
C GLY A 345 29.83 36.31 36.85
N ASN A 346 30.74 35.34 36.87
CA ASN A 346 30.40 33.90 36.84
C ASN A 346 30.16 33.30 38.24
N PHE A 347 30.19 34.10 39.30
CA PHE A 347 30.08 33.62 40.68
C PHE A 347 28.69 33.88 41.24
N TYR A 348 28.00 32.80 41.65
CA TYR A 348 26.67 32.82 42.25
C TYR A 348 26.81 32.35 43.71
N ASN A 349 27.11 33.28 44.60
CA ASN A 349 27.46 32.95 45.98
C ASN A 349 26.27 33.18 46.91
N ILE A 350 26.07 32.26 47.86
CA ILE A 350 24.97 32.30 48.82
C ILE A 350 25.57 32.46 50.22
N THR A 351 25.21 33.56 50.87
CA THR A 351 25.58 33.81 52.27
C THR A 351 24.52 33.13 53.15
N VAL A 352 24.92 32.07 53.85
CA VAL A 352 24.03 31.28 54.72
C VAL A 352 24.17 31.78 56.15
N GLY A 353 23.21 32.59 56.62
CA GLY A 353 23.26 33.22 57.94
C GLY A 353 24.55 34.01 58.15
N GLU A 354 25.22 33.79 59.29
CA GLU A 354 26.54 34.35 59.60
C GLU A 354 27.71 33.39 59.31
N SER A 355 27.48 32.30 58.54
CA SER A 355 28.51 31.30 58.30
C SER A 355 29.75 31.84 57.58
N ALA A 356 30.93 31.37 58.01
CA ALA A 356 32.20 31.63 57.34
C ALA A 356 32.35 30.85 56.01
N VAL A 357 31.54 29.80 55.81
CA VAL A 357 31.49 29.00 54.58
C VAL A 357 30.27 29.45 53.77
N LYS A 358 30.46 29.65 52.47
CA LYS A 358 29.38 30.09 51.58
C LYS A 358 28.89 28.94 50.70
N GLY A 359 27.61 28.98 50.35
CA GLY A 359 27.12 28.21 49.20
C GLY A 359 27.59 28.86 47.91
N SER A 360 27.76 28.08 46.86
CA SER A 360 28.04 28.58 45.52
C SER A 360 27.37 27.69 44.47
N LEU A 361 26.76 28.28 43.45
CA LEU A 361 26.19 27.49 42.36
C LEU A 361 27.26 27.19 41.32
N VAL A 362 27.36 25.92 40.91
CA VAL A 362 28.15 25.53 39.75
C VAL A 362 27.50 26.14 38.52
N LYS A 363 28.16 27.12 37.90
CA LYS A 363 27.72 27.96 36.76
C LYS A 363 26.33 27.56 36.23
N PRO A 364 25.24 28.06 36.84
CA PRO A 364 23.90 27.58 36.57
C PRO A 364 23.53 27.80 35.10
N SER A 365 22.75 26.88 34.55
CA SER A 365 22.19 27.01 33.20
C SER A 365 21.07 28.04 33.14
N ALA A 366 20.34 28.21 34.26
CA ALA A 366 19.26 29.18 34.40
C ALA A 366 19.79 30.58 34.75
N ASP A 367 19.08 31.61 34.30
CA ASP A 367 19.36 33.00 34.66
C ASP A 367 18.69 33.34 36.00
N TYR A 368 19.52 33.65 37.00
CA TYR A 368 19.09 34.06 38.34
C TYR A 368 19.35 35.54 38.64
N SER A 369 19.63 36.36 37.61
CA SER A 369 19.90 37.80 37.77
C SER A 369 18.81 38.54 38.55
N ALA A 370 17.54 38.17 38.38
CA ALA A 370 16.40 38.75 39.10
C ALA A 370 16.35 38.43 40.60
N LEU A 371 17.17 37.47 41.06
CA LEU A 371 17.30 37.05 42.46
C LEU A 371 18.54 37.65 43.13
N ASP A 372 19.35 38.43 42.41
CA ASP A 372 20.55 39.04 42.98
C ASP A 372 20.20 39.97 44.16
N GLY A 373 20.93 39.80 45.27
CA GLY A 373 20.70 40.49 46.54
C GLY A 373 19.51 39.97 47.38
N LYS A 374 18.71 39.05 46.84
CA LYS A 374 17.54 38.50 47.54
C LYS A 374 17.90 37.31 48.42
N ASP A 375 17.08 37.07 49.42
CA ASP A 375 17.12 35.84 50.19
C ASP A 375 16.44 34.74 49.37
N VAL A 376 17.15 33.63 49.16
CA VAL A 376 16.74 32.54 48.28
C VAL A 376 16.76 31.21 49.01
N VAL A 377 15.95 30.27 48.52
CA VAL A 377 16.04 28.84 48.86
C VAL A 377 16.70 28.13 47.68
N VAL A 378 17.81 27.43 47.93
CA VAL A 378 18.54 26.64 46.94
C VAL A 378 18.28 25.16 47.19
N LYS A 379 17.93 24.42 46.13
CA LYS A 379 17.92 22.95 46.09
C LYS A 379 18.88 22.45 45.01
N GLY A 380 19.63 21.38 45.27
CA GLY A 380 20.51 20.80 44.26
C GLY A 380 21.50 19.78 44.80
N TYR A 381 22.36 19.28 43.91
CA TYR A 381 23.40 18.30 44.28
C TYR A 381 24.68 19.01 44.69
N GLN A 382 25.09 18.79 45.93
CA GLN A 382 26.39 19.22 46.44
C GLN A 382 27.49 18.32 45.86
N MET A 383 28.50 18.91 45.21
CA MET A 383 29.51 18.12 44.49
C MET A 383 30.92 18.25 45.06
N TYR A 384 31.37 19.46 45.37
CA TYR A 384 32.74 19.71 45.82
C TYR A 384 32.86 20.99 46.65
N ILE A 385 33.99 21.16 47.33
CA ILE A 385 34.29 22.35 48.14
C ILE A 385 35.65 22.92 47.76
N THR A 386 35.73 24.22 47.50
CA THR A 386 37.00 24.88 47.15
C THR A 386 37.17 26.22 47.86
N GLY A 387 38.35 26.82 47.70
CA GLY A 387 38.73 28.07 48.32
C GLY A 387 39.75 27.90 49.44
N SER A 388 40.71 28.83 49.51
CA SER A 388 41.79 28.86 50.50
C SER A 388 41.51 29.81 51.66
N THR A 389 40.87 30.96 51.40
CA THR A 389 40.56 31.98 52.41
C THR A 389 39.10 31.96 52.85
N SER A 390 38.18 31.80 51.90
CA SER A 390 36.76 31.54 52.15
C SER A 390 36.41 30.23 51.46
N LYS A 391 35.74 29.33 52.18
CA LYS A 391 35.31 28.04 51.64
C LYS A 391 33.96 28.22 50.94
N TYR A 392 33.84 27.58 49.79
CA TYR A 392 32.64 27.58 48.96
C TYR A 392 32.21 26.15 48.68
N VAL A 393 31.01 25.81 49.13
CA VAL A 393 30.36 24.54 48.84
C VAL A 393 29.62 24.68 47.52
N TYR A 394 30.05 23.92 46.51
CA TYR A 394 29.50 24.01 45.16
C TYR A 394 28.32 23.05 44.98
N THR A 395 27.18 23.63 44.61
CA THR A 395 25.93 22.94 44.34
C THR A 395 25.58 23.08 42.86
N VAL A 396 25.30 21.98 42.18
CA VAL A 396 24.61 22.01 40.88
C VAL A 396 23.13 22.17 41.19
N ALA A 397 22.61 23.38 41.05
CA ALA A 397 21.25 23.73 41.43
C ALA A 397 20.23 23.04 40.53
N THR A 398 19.18 22.52 41.14
CA THR A 398 17.95 22.07 40.46
C THR A 398 16.82 23.07 40.63
N SER A 399 16.86 23.88 41.69
CA SER A 399 15.93 24.99 41.91
C SER A 399 16.56 26.09 42.77
N VAL A 400 16.29 27.35 42.42
CA VAL A 400 16.65 28.54 43.21
C VAL A 400 15.47 29.49 43.15
N LEU A 401 14.84 29.74 44.30
CA LEU A 401 13.62 30.55 44.41
C LEU A 401 13.82 31.68 45.41
N GLU A 402 13.15 32.82 45.21
CA GLU A 402 13.04 33.84 46.26
C GLU A 402 12.35 33.24 47.48
N LEU A 403 12.80 33.59 48.68
CA LEU A 403 12.23 33.10 49.93
C LEU A 403 10.74 33.46 50.02
N GLY A 404 9.88 32.45 50.23
CA GLY A 404 8.41 32.59 50.26
C GLY A 404 7.73 32.46 48.89
N SER A 405 8.50 32.25 47.82
CA SER A 405 7.97 31.88 46.51
C SER A 405 7.94 30.37 46.33
N TYR A 406 6.94 29.92 45.58
CA TYR A 406 6.68 28.51 45.29
C TYR A 406 6.56 28.32 43.78
N GLU A 407 6.92 27.14 43.30
CA GLU A 407 6.89 26.76 41.89
C GLU A 407 5.47 26.42 41.42
N ILE A 408 5.16 26.80 40.19
CA ILE A 408 3.96 26.40 39.48
C ILE A 408 4.40 25.50 38.33
N LYS A 409 4.03 24.22 38.43
CA LYS A 409 4.31 23.20 37.42
C LYS A 409 3.05 22.86 36.67
N ILE A 410 3.21 22.53 35.39
CA ILE A 410 2.17 21.93 34.56
C ILE A 410 2.54 20.48 34.37
N VAL A 411 1.55 19.59 34.43
CA VAL A 411 1.66 18.26 33.85
C VAL A 411 1.07 18.33 32.46
N GLU A 412 1.82 17.95 31.42
CA GLU A 412 1.27 17.81 30.06
C GLU A 412 0.03 16.91 30.12
N THR A 413 -1.06 17.37 29.51
CA THR A 413 -2.31 16.61 29.43
C THR A 413 -2.75 16.43 27.99
N ASP A 414 -3.36 15.28 27.71
CA ASP A 414 -3.69 14.82 26.36
C ASP A 414 -4.54 15.85 25.58
N GLY A 415 -3.92 16.52 24.60
CA GLY A 415 -4.61 17.44 23.68
C GLY A 415 -4.94 18.82 24.27
N LEU A 416 -4.34 19.19 25.41
CA LEU A 416 -4.58 20.47 26.07
C LEU A 416 -3.25 21.16 26.40
N THR A 417 -2.98 22.30 25.77
CA THR A 417 -1.85 23.14 26.18
C THR A 417 -2.32 24.14 27.23
N ILE A 418 -1.84 23.98 28.46
CA ILE A 418 -1.96 24.98 29.52
C ILE A 418 -0.64 25.73 29.63
N THR A 419 -0.71 27.02 29.93
CA THR A 419 0.47 27.85 30.19
C THR A 419 0.16 28.80 31.35
N PRO A 420 0.79 28.65 32.53
CA PRO A 420 0.66 29.62 33.60
C PRO A 420 1.34 30.91 33.15
N ASP A 421 0.73 32.04 33.50
CA ASP A 421 1.27 33.34 33.14
C ASP A 421 2.60 33.62 33.89
N VAL A 422 2.84 32.93 35.01
CA VAL A 422 4.09 32.95 35.80
C VAL A 422 4.47 31.53 36.25
N THR A 423 5.76 31.22 36.34
CA THR A 423 6.26 29.89 36.77
C THR A 423 6.56 29.80 38.27
N THR A 424 6.54 30.94 38.96
CA THR A 424 6.67 31.03 40.42
C THR A 424 5.79 32.18 40.92
N ALA A 425 5.25 32.06 42.12
CA ALA A 425 4.46 33.12 42.77
C ALA A 425 4.66 33.07 44.28
N LYS A 426 4.45 34.20 44.97
CA LYS A 426 4.44 34.22 46.44
C LYS A 426 3.11 33.68 46.95
N ALA A 427 3.14 33.04 48.13
CA ALA A 427 1.91 32.63 48.79
C ALA A 427 0.93 33.81 48.95
N GLY A 428 -0.34 33.59 48.59
CA GLY A 428 -1.41 34.59 48.62
C GLY A 428 -1.64 35.38 47.32
N GLU A 429 -0.75 35.27 46.31
CA GLU A 429 -0.94 35.95 45.03
C GLU A 429 -1.97 35.24 44.14
N LYS A 430 -2.81 36.01 43.42
CA LYS A 430 -3.72 35.46 42.40
C LYS A 430 -2.95 35.18 41.12
N VAL A 431 -2.95 33.92 40.69
CA VAL A 431 -2.20 33.42 39.53
C VAL A 431 -3.18 33.03 38.42
N TYR A 432 -2.79 33.29 37.17
CA TYR A 432 -3.55 32.95 35.97
C TYR A 432 -2.89 31.86 35.15
N ALA A 433 -3.70 31.04 34.49
CA ALA A 433 -3.27 30.09 33.49
C ALA A 433 -4.15 30.16 32.22
N SER A 434 -3.48 30.28 31.09
CA SER A 434 -4.09 30.30 29.75
C SER A 434 -4.20 28.87 29.22
N PHE A 435 -5.25 28.57 28.43
CA PHE A 435 -5.43 27.26 27.78
C PHE A 435 -5.89 27.38 26.32
N VAL A 436 -5.51 26.39 25.50
CA VAL A 436 -5.97 26.22 24.11
C VAL A 436 -6.64 24.86 24.00
N LEU A 437 -7.90 24.83 23.56
CA LEU A 437 -8.67 23.61 23.30
C LEU A 437 -8.69 23.31 21.79
N GLU A 438 -8.38 22.08 21.40
CA GLU A 438 -8.65 21.58 20.04
C GLU A 438 -10.14 21.27 19.84
N ASP A 439 -10.60 21.22 18.59
CA ASP A 439 -11.97 20.78 18.25
C ASP A 439 -12.21 19.35 18.81
N HIS A 440 -13.39 19.10 19.41
CA HIS A 440 -13.83 17.81 19.99
C HIS A 440 -13.28 17.41 21.37
N TYR A 441 -12.79 18.36 22.14
CA TYR A 441 -12.43 18.18 23.55
C TYR A 441 -13.32 19.01 24.47
N ARG A 442 -13.58 18.53 25.69
CA ARG A 442 -14.23 19.30 26.77
C ARG A 442 -13.27 19.40 27.97
N LEU A 443 -13.09 20.61 28.49
CA LEU A 443 -12.27 20.86 29.68
C LEU A 443 -12.98 20.32 30.95
N GLU A 444 -12.32 19.42 31.68
CA GLU A 444 -12.68 19.05 33.05
C GLU A 444 -12.13 20.09 34.03
N PHE A 445 -12.76 20.25 35.19
CA PHE A 445 -12.22 21.15 36.21
C PHE A 445 -10.86 20.61 36.70
N PRO A 446 -9.79 21.42 36.72
CA PRO A 446 -8.45 20.95 37.04
C PRO A 446 -8.29 20.54 38.49
N ASP A 447 -7.51 19.48 38.69
CA ASP A 447 -6.94 19.12 39.98
C ASP A 447 -5.69 19.97 40.23
N PHE A 448 -5.53 20.42 41.46
CA PHE A 448 -4.32 21.07 41.93
C PHE A 448 -3.69 20.16 42.96
N VAL A 449 -2.41 19.83 42.80
CA VAL A 449 -1.69 18.96 43.74
C VAL A 449 -0.38 19.58 44.17
N ASP A 450 0.13 19.15 45.32
CA ASP A 450 1.47 19.51 45.78
C ASP A 450 2.57 18.61 45.19
N ASP A 451 3.81 18.82 45.62
CA ASP A 451 4.98 18.04 45.19
C ASP A 451 4.85 16.53 45.52
N ASP A 452 4.06 16.17 46.54
CA ASP A 452 3.78 14.79 46.94
C ASP A 452 2.59 14.19 46.17
N GLY A 453 2.02 14.97 45.24
CA GLY A 453 0.86 14.59 44.46
C GLY A 453 -0.45 14.59 45.23
N GLN A 454 -0.48 15.12 46.46
CA GLN A 454 -1.69 15.22 47.28
C GLN A 454 -2.59 16.35 46.79
N PRO A 455 -3.93 16.18 46.77
CA PRO A 455 -4.85 17.24 46.41
C PRO A 455 -4.70 18.47 47.30
N ILE A 456 -4.62 19.64 46.67
CA ILE A 456 -4.70 20.92 47.35
C ILE A 456 -6.18 21.27 47.43
N GLU A 457 -6.78 21.02 48.60
CA GLU A 457 -8.12 21.51 48.89
C GLU A 457 -8.07 23.03 49.03
N PHE A 458 -8.70 23.73 48.10
CA PHE A 458 -9.04 25.14 48.29
C PHE A 458 -10.37 25.19 49.04
N THR A 459 -10.33 25.56 50.32
CA THR A 459 -11.53 25.67 51.16
C THR A 459 -12.56 26.63 50.57
N ASP A 460 -13.85 26.33 50.72
CA ASP A 460 -15.01 27.07 50.21
C ASP A 460 -14.84 28.61 50.28
N GLY A 461 -14.83 29.23 49.10
CA GLY A 461 -14.54 30.64 48.83
C GLY A 461 -13.97 30.80 47.42
N GLU A 462 -13.96 32.02 46.87
CA GLU A 462 -13.37 32.37 45.56
C GLU A 462 -11.83 32.18 45.56
N THR A 463 -11.37 30.94 45.55
CA THR A 463 -9.95 30.55 45.68
C THR A 463 -9.39 29.93 44.40
N ALA A 464 -10.26 29.47 43.50
CA ALA A 464 -9.96 29.15 42.12
C ALA A 464 -11.22 29.31 41.25
N GLY A 465 -11.06 29.56 39.94
CA GLY A 465 -12.19 29.72 39.04
C GLY A 465 -11.83 29.98 37.57
N LEU A 466 -12.86 30.22 36.77
CA LEU A 466 -12.74 30.64 35.37
C LEU A 466 -13.19 32.10 35.25
N GLU A 467 -12.41 32.94 34.60
CA GLU A 467 -12.77 34.33 34.33
C GLU A 467 -12.26 34.82 32.98
N GLU A 468 -12.95 35.78 32.38
CA GLU A 468 -12.55 36.37 31.11
C GLU A 468 -11.54 37.50 31.36
N VAL A 469 -10.32 37.35 30.82
CA VAL A 469 -9.24 38.34 30.93
C VAL A 469 -8.76 38.69 29.52
N GLY A 470 -9.04 39.92 29.08
CA GLY A 470 -8.60 40.41 27.77
C GLY A 470 -9.23 39.69 26.58
N GLY A 471 -10.50 39.29 26.68
CA GLY A 471 -11.24 38.62 25.59
C GLY A 471 -10.96 37.12 25.44
N LYS A 472 -10.27 36.51 26.41
CA LYS A 472 -10.00 35.07 26.47
C LYS A 472 -10.41 34.53 27.84
N MET A 473 -11.05 33.37 27.85
CA MET A 473 -11.30 32.63 29.09
C MET A 473 -9.97 32.13 29.66
N LYS A 474 -9.71 32.45 30.92
CA LYS A 474 -8.55 31.97 31.68
C LYS A 474 -8.99 31.27 32.95
N MET A 475 -8.16 30.35 33.40
CA MET A 475 -8.24 29.81 34.75
C MET A 475 -7.46 30.70 35.72
N TRP A 476 -7.91 30.79 36.97
CA TRP A 476 -7.16 31.44 38.04
C TRP A 476 -7.23 30.64 39.35
N PHE A 477 -6.22 30.81 40.21
CA PHE A 477 -6.16 30.28 41.58
C PHE A 477 -5.32 31.19 42.50
N ILE A 478 -5.54 31.11 43.81
CA ILE A 478 -4.70 31.79 44.82
C ILE A 478 -3.52 30.88 45.19
N MET A 479 -2.29 31.39 45.10
CA MET A 479 -1.09 30.60 45.35
C MET A 479 -1.01 30.17 46.83
N PRO A 480 -0.95 28.86 47.13
CA PRO A 480 -0.79 28.34 48.49
C PRO A 480 0.68 28.38 48.95
N GLU A 481 0.93 28.09 50.24
CA GLU A 481 2.28 27.93 50.82
C GLU A 481 2.96 26.60 50.44
N LYS A 482 2.78 26.17 49.18
CA LYS A 482 3.34 24.94 48.62
C LYS A 482 3.44 25.07 47.11
N ASN A 483 4.35 24.30 46.52
CA ASN A 483 4.42 24.17 45.07
C ASN A 483 3.08 23.64 44.55
N VAL A 484 2.63 24.19 43.44
CA VAL A 484 1.36 23.80 42.81
C VAL A 484 1.68 23.13 41.49
N THR A 485 1.20 21.91 41.35
CA THR A 485 1.14 21.23 40.07
C THR A 485 -0.30 21.27 39.57
N ILE A 486 -0.51 21.95 38.44
CA ILE A 486 -1.81 22.01 37.78
C ILE A 486 -1.97 20.74 36.94
N LYS A 487 -2.99 19.96 37.25
CA LYS A 487 -3.41 18.77 36.52
C LYS A 487 -4.80 19.02 35.94
N ALA A 488 -4.87 19.62 34.75
CA ALA A 488 -6.15 19.79 34.07
C ALA A 488 -6.34 18.70 33.03
N LYS A 489 -7.50 18.04 33.04
CA LYS A 489 -7.84 17.07 32.00
C LYS A 489 -8.75 17.74 30.99
N ALA A 490 -8.50 17.51 29.71
CA ALA A 490 -9.55 17.63 28.72
C ALA A 490 -10.05 16.22 28.42
N THR A 491 -11.34 15.96 28.58
CA THR A 491 -11.92 14.74 28.04
C THR A 491 -11.98 14.96 26.53
N LYS A 492 -11.16 14.20 25.77
CA LYS A 492 -11.48 14.01 24.36
C LYS A 492 -12.85 13.36 24.31
N LEU A 493 -13.67 13.79 23.38
CA LEU A 493 -14.80 12.97 22.97
C LEU A 493 -14.18 11.74 22.28
N TYR A 494 -14.06 10.63 23.00
CA TYR A 494 -13.26 9.47 22.56
C TYR A 494 -14.06 8.46 21.74
N GLN A 495 -13.39 8.03 20.68
CA GLN A 495 -13.66 6.87 19.85
C GLN A 495 -12.97 5.64 20.45
N LEU A 496 -13.68 4.52 20.58
CA LEU A 496 -13.16 3.26 21.15
C LEU A 496 -11.87 2.80 20.43
N SER A 497 -10.85 2.40 21.20
CA SER A 497 -9.60 1.83 20.67
C SER A 497 -9.24 0.53 21.39
N VAL A 498 -8.86 -0.50 20.63
CA VAL A 498 -8.62 -1.87 21.09
C VAL A 498 -7.17 -2.21 20.85
N THR A 499 -6.44 -2.59 21.90
CA THR A 499 -5.04 -3.00 21.76
C THR A 499 -4.91 -4.50 21.96
N GLN A 500 -4.22 -5.12 21.02
CA GLN A 500 -4.07 -6.55 20.87
C GLN A 500 -2.75 -7.02 21.52
N PRO A 501 -2.69 -8.17 22.20
CA PRO A 501 -1.41 -8.80 22.52
C PRO A 501 -0.89 -9.62 21.33
N GLU A 502 0.43 -9.58 21.21
CA GLU A 502 1.25 -10.28 20.22
C GLU A 502 0.91 -11.79 20.19
N ASN A 503 0.75 -12.32 18.97
CA ASN A 503 0.37 -13.70 18.62
C ASN A 503 -1.11 -14.11 18.84
N GLY A 504 -2.04 -13.30 18.36
CA GLY A 504 -3.42 -13.76 18.14
C GLY A 504 -4.45 -12.64 18.07
N THR A 505 -4.87 -12.32 16.84
CA THR A 505 -5.97 -11.43 16.45
C THR A 505 -7.31 -11.47 17.23
N ILE A 506 -7.63 -10.69 18.28
CA ILE A 506 -9.06 -10.45 18.65
C ILE A 506 -9.33 -8.96 18.50
N THR A 507 -10.36 -8.62 17.72
CA THR A 507 -10.80 -7.26 17.43
C THR A 507 -12.08 -7.00 18.24
N VAL A 508 -12.20 -5.89 18.99
CA VAL A 508 -13.49 -5.49 19.60
C VAL A 508 -14.13 -4.49 18.65
N ILE A 509 -15.30 -4.81 18.10
CA ILE A 509 -15.81 -4.11 16.90
C ILE A 509 -16.72 -2.92 17.25
N SER A 510 -17.33 -2.89 18.44
CA SER A 510 -18.09 -1.71 18.87
C SER A 510 -18.31 -1.69 20.38
N VAL A 511 -18.39 -0.46 20.91
CA VAL A 511 -18.92 -0.14 22.23
C VAL A 511 -19.90 1.00 22.01
N ASN A 512 -21.20 0.72 22.10
CA ASN A 512 -22.23 1.75 22.10
C ASN A 512 -22.39 2.26 23.54
N MET A 513 -22.05 3.53 23.75
CA MET A 513 -22.41 4.25 24.97
C MET A 513 -23.69 5.02 24.71
N GLU A 514 -24.84 4.43 25.02
CA GLU A 514 -26.05 5.23 25.20
C GLU A 514 -25.93 5.95 26.55
N SER A 515 -25.79 7.28 26.58
CA SER A 515 -26.43 8.06 27.66
C SER A 515 -26.35 9.58 27.54
N ASP A 516 -27.46 10.14 28.04
CA ASP A 516 -27.78 11.51 28.45
C ASP A 516 -26.74 12.14 29.41
N PRO A 517 -26.31 13.40 29.16
CA PRO A 517 -25.23 14.08 29.89
C PRO A 517 -25.49 14.44 31.37
N TYR A 518 -26.60 14.04 32.00
CA TYR A 518 -26.95 14.46 33.38
C TYR A 518 -27.33 13.35 34.38
N SER A 519 -27.21 12.06 34.04
CA SER A 519 -27.68 10.97 34.90
C SER A 519 -26.60 10.38 35.84
N LYS A 520 -26.95 10.24 37.13
CA LYS A 520 -26.19 9.53 38.19
C LYS A 520 -26.48 8.01 38.28
N ALA A 521 -27.26 7.44 37.35
CA ALA A 521 -27.63 6.02 37.40
C ALA A 521 -26.55 5.09 36.80
N GLU A 522 -26.51 3.84 37.27
CA GLU A 522 -25.69 2.74 36.73
C GLU A 522 -25.75 2.72 35.20
N LYS A 523 -24.59 2.64 34.54
CA LYS A 523 -24.45 2.72 33.08
C LYS A 523 -24.17 1.32 32.54
N ASP A 524 -25.03 0.81 31.67
CA ASP A 524 -24.80 -0.47 31.00
C ASP A 524 -23.89 -0.25 29.77
N ILE A 525 -22.78 -0.98 29.70
CA ILE A 525 -21.90 -1.00 28.52
C ILE A 525 -22.07 -2.36 27.83
N HIS A 526 -22.55 -2.34 26.59
CA HIS A 526 -22.58 -3.53 25.73
C HIS A 526 -21.26 -3.64 24.95
N MET A 527 -20.58 -4.78 25.09
CA MET A 527 -19.32 -5.06 24.40
C MET A 527 -19.47 -6.26 23.46
N MET A 528 -19.18 -6.08 22.18
CA MET A 528 -19.06 -7.17 21.21
C MET A 528 -17.59 -7.59 21.05
N VAL A 529 -17.26 -8.82 21.45
CA VAL A 529 -15.90 -9.37 21.35
C VAL A 529 -15.79 -10.25 20.12
N THR A 530 -14.75 -10.06 19.31
CA THR A 530 -14.72 -10.62 17.97
C THR A 530 -13.38 -11.28 17.59
N ALA A 531 -13.31 -12.61 17.48
CA ALA A 531 -12.04 -13.34 17.20
C ALA A 531 -11.71 -13.50 15.72
N ASN A 532 -10.43 -13.36 15.35
CA ASN A 532 -9.96 -13.51 13.97
C ASN A 532 -9.92 -14.98 13.48
N GLU A 533 -9.80 -15.09 12.16
CA GLU A 533 -9.71 -16.32 11.36
C GLU A 533 -8.75 -17.34 12.00
N GLY A 534 -9.30 -18.51 12.36
CA GLY A 534 -8.56 -19.60 13.01
C GLY A 534 -8.67 -19.68 14.54
N TYR A 535 -9.32 -18.72 15.21
CA TYR A 535 -9.52 -18.72 16.67
C TYR A 535 -11.02 -18.86 17.04
N VAL A 536 -11.34 -19.79 17.96
CA VAL A 536 -12.71 -19.96 18.50
C VAL A 536 -12.74 -19.48 19.95
N ILE A 537 -13.47 -18.40 20.25
CA ILE A 537 -13.69 -17.94 21.64
C ILE A 537 -14.68 -18.92 22.31
N LYS A 538 -14.22 -19.63 23.33
CA LYS A 538 -15.01 -20.63 24.08
C LYS A 538 -15.85 -20.03 25.20
N SER A 539 -15.33 -19.03 25.89
CA SER A 539 -15.99 -18.34 26.99
C SER A 539 -15.45 -16.91 27.08
N VAL A 540 -16.29 -16.00 27.60
CA VAL A 540 -15.88 -14.67 28.00
C VAL A 540 -16.18 -14.52 29.49
N GLU A 541 -15.13 -14.41 30.29
CA GLU A 541 -15.25 -14.20 31.74
C GLU A 541 -14.87 -12.76 32.06
N VAL A 542 -15.79 -12.03 32.72
CA VAL A 542 -15.54 -10.68 33.22
C VAL A 542 -15.19 -10.77 34.70
N LYS A 543 -13.94 -10.48 35.06
CA LYS A 543 -13.51 -10.40 36.47
C LYS A 543 -13.28 -8.95 36.87
N ASP A 544 -13.87 -8.60 38.00
CA ASP A 544 -13.38 -7.50 38.81
C ASP A 544 -12.14 -8.00 39.54
N ALA A 545 -10.99 -7.47 39.15
CA ALA A 545 -9.71 -7.85 39.71
C ALA A 545 -9.20 -6.84 40.74
N ASN A 546 -10.10 -6.08 41.39
CA ASN A 546 -9.89 -5.10 42.47
C ASN A 546 -10.07 -3.63 42.04
N ASP A 547 -11.29 -3.24 41.66
CA ASP A 547 -11.75 -1.83 41.62
C ASP A 547 -11.01 -0.89 40.63
N ALA A 548 -10.40 -1.39 39.55
CA ALA A 548 -9.82 -0.50 38.52
C ALA A 548 -9.66 -1.10 37.11
N ALA A 549 -9.99 -2.38 36.91
CA ALA A 549 -9.86 -3.03 35.62
C ALA A 549 -10.90 -4.13 35.44
N VAL A 550 -11.55 -4.10 34.28
CA VAL A 550 -12.44 -5.15 33.80
C VAL A 550 -11.57 -6.08 32.96
N VAL A 551 -11.28 -7.27 33.49
CA VAL A 551 -10.51 -8.27 32.73
C VAL A 551 -11.49 -9.17 31.99
N VAL A 552 -11.46 -9.12 30.66
CA VAL A 552 -12.19 -10.03 29.78
C VAL A 552 -11.23 -11.15 29.41
N ARG A 553 -11.49 -12.34 29.92
CA ARG A 553 -10.73 -13.53 29.54
C ARG A 553 -11.43 -14.21 28.38
N ALA A 554 -10.74 -14.37 27.26
CA ALA A 554 -11.21 -15.14 26.11
C ALA A 554 -10.35 -16.40 25.96
N GLU A 555 -10.93 -17.56 26.20
CA GLU A 555 -10.26 -18.83 25.92
C GLU A 555 -10.39 -19.15 24.43
N THR A 556 -9.26 -19.32 23.74
CA THR A 556 -9.24 -19.78 22.36
C THR A 556 -8.80 -21.24 22.29
N GLY A 557 -9.32 -22.02 21.34
CA GLY A 557 -8.92 -23.42 21.24
C GLY A 557 -8.92 -23.97 19.84
N ILE A 558 -7.79 -23.82 19.13
CA ILE A 558 -7.36 -24.71 18.03
C ILE A 558 -5.83 -25.01 18.07
N HIS A 559 -4.97 -24.19 18.71
CA HIS A 559 -3.54 -24.52 18.92
C HIS A 559 -3.08 -24.30 20.38
N GLY A 560 -3.28 -25.31 21.23
CA GLY A 560 -2.85 -25.29 22.64
C GLY A 560 -3.71 -24.36 23.50
N GLU A 561 -3.94 -24.73 24.75
CA GLU A 561 -4.69 -23.93 25.71
C GLU A 561 -3.95 -22.62 26.02
N GLN A 562 -4.11 -21.59 25.17
CA GLN A 562 -3.69 -20.24 25.50
C GLN A 562 -4.94 -19.40 25.78
N ALA A 563 -5.16 -19.16 27.07
CA ALA A 563 -6.10 -18.16 27.54
C ALA A 563 -5.49 -16.78 27.30
N PHE A 564 -6.16 -15.96 26.49
CA PHE A 564 -5.74 -14.58 26.26
C PHE A 564 -6.51 -13.68 27.24
N ASN A 565 -5.76 -12.96 28.08
CA ASN A 565 -6.34 -11.99 29.01
C ASN A 565 -6.36 -10.62 28.34
N TYR A 566 -7.54 -10.12 28.02
CA TYR A 566 -7.72 -8.74 27.57
C TYR A 566 -8.07 -7.91 28.79
N VAL A 567 -7.18 -6.99 29.16
CA VAL A 567 -7.38 -6.10 30.29
C VAL A 567 -7.95 -4.79 29.76
N PHE A 568 -9.22 -4.53 30.08
CA PHE A 568 -9.83 -3.23 29.85
C PHE A 568 -9.67 -2.41 31.11
N THR A 569 -8.86 -1.36 31.06
CA THR A 569 -8.76 -0.42 32.17
C THR A 569 -9.91 0.56 32.07
N MET A 570 -10.86 0.46 33.00
CA MET A 570 -11.98 1.40 33.14
C MET A 570 -11.90 2.01 34.54
N PRO A 571 -12.20 3.30 34.74
CA PRO A 571 -12.25 3.86 36.09
C PRO A 571 -13.43 3.24 36.85
N ALA A 572 -13.17 2.78 38.08
CA ALA A 572 -14.18 2.20 38.94
C ALA A 572 -15.28 3.18 39.31
N SER A 573 -16.45 2.99 38.72
CA SER A 573 -17.73 3.00 39.43
C SER A 573 -18.88 2.64 38.50
N ASN A 574 -19.65 1.63 38.91
CA ASN A 574 -21.03 1.37 38.48
C ASN A 574 -21.27 1.11 36.98
N VAL A 575 -20.45 0.23 36.39
CA VAL A 575 -20.67 -0.28 35.03
C VAL A 575 -21.06 -1.76 35.10
N LYS A 576 -22.26 -2.10 34.60
CA LYS A 576 -22.59 -3.50 34.27
C LYS A 576 -22.15 -3.76 32.84
N ILE A 577 -21.41 -4.86 32.65
CA ILE A 577 -20.84 -5.24 31.36
C ILE A 577 -21.46 -6.57 30.94
N GLY A 578 -22.21 -6.56 29.85
CA GLY A 578 -22.66 -7.75 29.15
C GLY A 578 -21.73 -8.04 27.97
N ALA A 579 -21.18 -9.26 27.89
CA ALA A 579 -20.33 -9.68 26.79
C ALA A 579 -21.06 -10.65 25.85
N THR A 580 -21.08 -10.33 24.55
CA THR A 580 -21.54 -11.24 23.49
C THR A 580 -20.36 -11.62 22.60
N ILE A 581 -20.18 -12.91 22.34
CA ILE A 581 -19.10 -13.44 21.49
C ILE A 581 -19.56 -13.44 20.03
N GLN A 582 -18.84 -12.74 19.17
CA GLN A 582 -18.96 -12.83 17.70
C GLN A 582 -17.59 -13.22 17.13
N LYS A 583 -17.44 -13.61 15.86
CA LYS A 583 -16.12 -13.83 15.21
C LYS A 583 -15.84 -12.72 14.21
N LYS A 584 -14.60 -12.47 13.79
CA LYS A 584 -14.25 -11.29 12.98
C LYS A 584 -14.95 -11.45 11.64
N PRO A 585 -15.63 -10.42 11.12
CA PRO A 585 -16.15 -10.45 9.77
C PRO A 585 -14.98 -10.72 8.80
N GLU A 586 -14.97 -11.90 8.22
CA GLU A 586 -13.91 -12.44 7.36
C GLU A 586 -14.39 -12.54 5.92
N ASP A 587 -13.50 -12.21 4.99
CA ASP A 587 -13.75 -12.33 3.57
C ASP A 587 -13.33 -13.73 3.11
N ILE A 588 -14.29 -14.50 2.65
CA ILE A 588 -14.07 -15.85 2.17
C ILE A 588 -13.92 -15.81 0.66
N ASN A 589 -12.79 -16.31 0.17
CA ASN A 589 -12.57 -16.57 -1.24
C ASN A 589 -12.31 -18.06 -1.45
N ILE A 590 -13.23 -18.76 -2.12
CA ILE A 590 -13.09 -20.20 -2.40
C ILE A 590 -12.89 -20.46 -3.88
N ASN A 591 -12.05 -21.44 -4.18
CA ASN A 591 -11.85 -22.00 -5.51
C ASN A 591 -12.20 -23.49 -5.44
N PRO A 592 -13.50 -23.87 -5.48
CA PRO A 592 -13.90 -25.25 -5.28
C PRO A 592 -13.27 -26.18 -6.33
N GLU A 593 -12.82 -27.35 -5.88
CA GLU A 593 -12.29 -28.38 -6.78
C GLU A 593 -13.33 -28.77 -7.84
N THR A 594 -12.90 -29.06 -9.06
CA THR A 594 -13.81 -29.48 -10.13
C THR A 594 -14.64 -30.70 -9.71
N GLY A 595 -15.95 -30.64 -9.88
CA GLY A 595 -16.88 -31.69 -9.46
C GLY A 595 -17.37 -31.55 -8.02
N ALA A 596 -16.87 -30.59 -7.25
CA ALA A 596 -17.24 -30.42 -5.85
C ALA A 596 -18.68 -29.86 -5.67
N ASP A 597 -19.23 -30.11 -4.48
CA ASP A 597 -20.39 -29.38 -3.99
C ASP A 597 -19.94 -28.03 -3.43
N ILE A 598 -20.35 -26.94 -4.08
CA ILE A 598 -19.96 -25.58 -3.72
C ILE A 598 -20.49 -25.24 -2.33
N SER A 599 -21.67 -25.72 -1.96
CA SER A 599 -22.25 -25.45 -0.64
C SER A 599 -21.46 -26.12 0.48
N GLN A 600 -20.89 -27.30 0.24
CA GLN A 600 -20.00 -27.96 1.20
C GLN A 600 -18.65 -27.25 1.28
N ALA A 601 -18.08 -26.87 0.14
CA ALA A 601 -16.82 -26.10 0.10
C ALA A 601 -16.98 -24.75 0.81
N LEU A 602 -18.10 -24.06 0.61
CA LEU A 602 -18.43 -22.82 1.29
C LEU A 602 -18.71 -23.03 2.78
N ALA A 603 -19.45 -24.09 3.16
CA ALA A 603 -19.72 -24.40 4.56
C ALA A 603 -18.42 -24.73 5.31
N ALA A 604 -17.52 -25.51 4.71
CA ALA A 604 -16.20 -25.81 5.27
C ALA A 604 -15.33 -24.55 5.37
N ALA A 605 -15.33 -23.71 4.32
CA ALA A 605 -14.59 -22.45 4.34
C ALA A 605 -15.14 -21.43 5.33
N SER A 606 -16.45 -21.48 5.62
CA SER A 606 -17.18 -20.63 6.57
C SER A 606 -17.23 -21.20 7.99
N GLU A 607 -16.75 -22.43 8.20
CA GLU A 607 -16.94 -23.14 9.46
C GLU A 607 -16.32 -22.37 10.62
N GLY A 608 -17.18 -21.97 11.56
CA GLY A 608 -16.75 -21.21 12.70
C GLY A 608 -16.08 -19.87 12.32
N LYS A 609 -16.54 -19.20 11.27
CA LYS A 609 -16.19 -17.81 10.95
C LYS A 609 -17.42 -16.92 11.04
N ASN A 610 -17.21 -15.62 11.25
CA ASN A 610 -18.26 -14.64 10.99
C ASN A 610 -17.97 -14.09 9.61
N VAL A 611 -18.82 -14.39 8.64
CA VAL A 611 -18.47 -14.12 7.24
C VAL A 611 -18.95 -12.73 6.85
N ARG A 612 -18.09 -11.95 6.19
CA ARG A 612 -18.44 -10.66 5.60
C ARG A 612 -18.68 -10.82 4.11
N ASN A 613 -17.62 -10.82 3.31
CA ASN A 613 -17.73 -10.99 1.86
C ASN A 613 -17.49 -12.44 1.48
N ILE A 614 -18.25 -12.95 0.51
CA ILE A 614 -18.04 -14.27 -0.08
C ILE A 614 -17.73 -14.08 -1.56
N THR A 615 -16.63 -14.68 -2.01
CA THR A 615 -16.26 -14.80 -3.43
C THR A 615 -16.03 -16.28 -3.75
N ILE A 616 -16.68 -16.77 -4.80
CA ILE A 616 -16.60 -18.14 -5.27
C ILE A 616 -16.06 -18.10 -6.69
N ASN A 617 -14.82 -18.54 -6.93
CA ASN A 617 -14.27 -18.64 -8.28
C ASN A 617 -14.32 -20.08 -8.76
N LEU A 618 -15.18 -20.32 -9.74
CA LEU A 618 -15.33 -21.61 -10.38
C LEU A 618 -14.30 -21.75 -11.51
N ALA A 619 -13.78 -22.95 -11.69
CA ALA A 619 -12.93 -23.26 -12.82
C ALA A 619 -13.76 -23.28 -14.11
N GLY A 620 -13.26 -22.65 -15.16
CA GLY A 620 -14.03 -22.53 -16.40
C GLY A 620 -14.35 -23.88 -17.04
N GLY A 621 -15.61 -24.05 -17.45
CA GLY A 621 -16.10 -25.29 -18.07
C GLY A 621 -16.22 -26.51 -17.14
N ALA A 622 -15.90 -26.37 -15.85
CA ALA A 622 -16.08 -27.43 -14.86
C ALA A 622 -17.55 -27.57 -14.43
N SER A 623 -17.90 -28.72 -13.87
CA SER A 623 -19.24 -29.00 -13.32
C SER A 623 -19.22 -29.02 -11.80
N TYR A 624 -20.27 -28.50 -11.17
CA TYR A 624 -20.41 -28.37 -9.73
C TYR A 624 -21.84 -28.64 -9.28
N THR A 625 -22.04 -28.96 -7.99
CA THR A 625 -23.38 -29.08 -7.40
C THR A 625 -23.57 -28.11 -6.24
N VAL A 626 -24.83 -27.86 -5.87
CA VAL A 626 -25.24 -27.15 -4.66
C VAL A 626 -26.31 -27.99 -3.97
N GLY A 627 -25.89 -28.75 -2.95
CA GLY A 627 -26.73 -29.65 -2.17
C GLY A 627 -27.42 -29.00 -0.96
N ALA A 628 -26.83 -27.94 -0.41
CA ALA A 628 -27.41 -27.07 0.63
C ALA A 628 -27.45 -25.62 0.14
N ALA A 629 -28.45 -24.85 0.54
CA ALA A 629 -28.58 -23.47 0.06
C ALA A 629 -27.42 -22.63 0.62
N MET A 630 -26.75 -21.86 -0.23
CA MET A 630 -25.63 -21.03 0.22
C MET A 630 -26.15 -19.79 0.93
N GLU A 631 -25.68 -19.54 2.14
CA GLU A 631 -26.07 -18.37 2.92
C GLU A 631 -25.02 -17.26 2.76
N PRO A 632 -25.43 -15.98 2.64
CA PRO A 632 -24.49 -14.88 2.54
C PRO A 632 -23.88 -14.52 3.89
N GLY A 633 -22.72 -13.84 3.85
CA GLY A 633 -22.18 -13.11 4.98
C GLY A 633 -22.84 -11.75 5.16
N THR A 634 -22.24 -10.87 5.96
CA THR A 634 -22.73 -9.52 6.24
C THR A 634 -22.48 -8.49 5.12
N GLY A 635 -21.67 -8.84 4.11
CA GLY A 635 -21.23 -7.99 3.01
C GLY A 635 -21.71 -8.46 1.64
N THR A 636 -20.80 -8.54 0.66
CA THR A 636 -21.11 -8.93 -0.73
C THR A 636 -21.04 -10.45 -0.94
N PHE A 637 -21.82 -10.99 -1.87
CA PHE A 637 -21.77 -12.40 -2.29
C PHE A 637 -21.55 -12.51 -3.80
N THR A 638 -20.41 -13.04 -4.23
CA THR A 638 -20.01 -13.10 -5.64
C THR A 638 -19.74 -14.54 -6.08
N ILE A 639 -20.34 -14.95 -7.19
CA ILE A 639 -20.01 -16.19 -7.91
C ILE A 639 -19.41 -15.80 -9.26
N ASN A 640 -18.11 -16.07 -9.41
CA ASN A 640 -17.37 -15.95 -10.67
C ASN A 640 -17.37 -17.33 -11.34
N GLY A 641 -18.30 -17.53 -12.27
CA GLY A 641 -18.57 -18.83 -12.87
C GLY A 641 -17.58 -19.26 -13.95
N ASN A 642 -16.96 -18.33 -14.69
CA ASN A 642 -16.05 -18.64 -15.80
C ASN A 642 -16.61 -19.64 -16.84
N GLY A 643 -17.93 -19.73 -17.00
CA GLY A 643 -18.63 -20.65 -17.88
C GLY A 643 -18.89 -22.04 -17.28
N ALA A 644 -18.65 -22.21 -15.97
CA ALA A 644 -18.90 -23.46 -15.25
C ALA A 644 -20.39 -23.82 -15.17
N THR A 645 -20.67 -25.12 -15.14
CA THR A 645 -22.01 -25.68 -14.94
C THR A 645 -22.27 -25.92 -13.47
N VAL A 646 -23.41 -25.45 -12.95
CA VAL A 646 -23.82 -25.61 -11.55
C VAL A 646 -25.20 -26.23 -11.49
N THR A 647 -25.35 -27.36 -10.81
CA THR A 647 -26.66 -27.99 -10.57
C THR A 647 -27.09 -27.77 -9.11
N ALA A 648 -28.18 -27.04 -8.89
CA ALA A 648 -28.70 -26.73 -7.55
C ALA A 648 -30.04 -27.42 -7.27
N THR A 649 -30.07 -28.29 -6.25
CA THR A 649 -31.29 -29.02 -5.82
C THR A 649 -32.09 -28.27 -4.74
N VAL A 650 -31.50 -27.22 -4.22
CA VAL A 650 -31.97 -26.26 -3.20
C VAL A 650 -31.90 -24.85 -3.80
N PRO A 651 -32.46 -23.80 -3.16
CA PRO A 651 -32.22 -22.45 -3.62
C PRO A 651 -30.71 -22.18 -3.74
N LEU A 652 -30.25 -21.57 -4.85
CA LEU A 652 -28.83 -21.35 -5.06
C LEU A 652 -28.25 -20.50 -3.92
N ILE A 653 -28.92 -19.41 -3.58
CA ILE A 653 -28.64 -18.56 -2.42
C ILE A 653 -29.90 -18.45 -1.55
N SER A 654 -29.76 -18.64 -0.24
CA SER A 654 -30.84 -18.47 0.72
C SER A 654 -30.45 -17.44 1.78
N LEU A 655 -31.19 -16.33 1.85
CA LEU A 655 -31.05 -15.35 2.93
C LEU A 655 -31.79 -15.91 4.17
N PRO A 656 -31.09 -16.16 5.28
CA PRO A 656 -31.63 -16.97 6.39
C PRO A 656 -32.72 -16.25 7.20
N ALA A 657 -33.60 -17.02 7.84
CA ALA A 657 -34.69 -16.48 8.67
C ALA A 657 -34.18 -15.80 9.95
N THR A 658 -33.05 -16.29 10.49
CA THR A 658 -32.26 -15.61 11.52
C THR A 658 -31.23 -14.75 10.79
N PRO A 659 -31.35 -13.41 10.79
CA PRO A 659 -30.56 -12.60 9.88
C PRO A 659 -29.08 -12.51 10.25
N VAL A 660 -28.22 -12.41 9.25
CA VAL A 660 -26.76 -12.33 9.43
C VAL A 660 -26.29 -10.91 9.78
N VAL A 661 -27.12 -9.91 9.53
CA VAL A 661 -26.90 -8.50 9.88
C VAL A 661 -27.95 -8.04 10.88
N GLU A 662 -27.67 -6.98 11.62
CA GLU A 662 -28.64 -6.34 12.50
C GLU A 662 -29.72 -5.59 11.70
N ALA A 663 -30.90 -5.44 12.30
CA ALA A 663 -31.98 -4.68 11.71
C ALA A 663 -31.61 -3.19 11.71
N ASN A 664 -31.86 -2.49 10.60
CA ASN A 664 -31.72 -1.04 10.53
C ASN A 664 -32.93 -0.36 11.21
N PRO A 665 -32.73 0.34 12.34
CA PRO A 665 -33.82 0.98 13.07
C PRO A 665 -34.43 2.17 12.31
N GLU A 666 -33.70 2.76 11.36
CA GLU A 666 -34.18 3.88 10.54
C GLU A 666 -35.02 3.41 9.35
N LYS A 667 -34.87 2.15 8.93
CA LYS A 667 -35.56 1.59 7.76
C LYS A 667 -36.51 0.46 8.16
N ALA A 668 -37.47 0.76 9.03
CA ALA A 668 -38.58 -0.15 9.41
C ALA A 668 -38.14 -1.60 9.74
N ASP A 669 -36.99 -1.74 10.39
CA ASP A 669 -36.37 -3.01 10.79
C ASP A 669 -35.95 -3.93 9.62
N PHE A 670 -35.52 -3.36 8.48
CA PHE A 670 -34.94 -4.12 7.37
C PHE A 670 -33.47 -4.50 7.64
N TYR A 671 -33.06 -5.65 7.12
CA TYR A 671 -31.70 -6.18 7.21
C TYR A 671 -30.91 -5.83 5.95
N GLU A 672 -30.04 -4.83 6.01
CA GLU A 672 -29.32 -4.35 4.83
C GLU A 672 -28.16 -5.27 4.44
N LEU A 673 -28.16 -5.72 3.19
CA LEU A 673 -27.15 -6.62 2.65
C LEU A 673 -26.44 -6.00 1.44
N GLY A 674 -25.14 -6.30 1.32
CA GLY A 674 -24.33 -5.93 0.16
C GLY A 674 -24.80 -6.59 -1.15
N ALA A 675 -24.06 -6.33 -2.23
CA ALA A 675 -24.43 -6.82 -3.56
C ALA A 675 -24.30 -8.36 -3.66
N ILE A 676 -25.22 -8.97 -4.40
CA ILE A 676 -25.15 -10.36 -4.85
C ILE A 676 -24.84 -10.36 -6.35
N THR A 677 -23.75 -11.00 -6.74
CA THR A 677 -23.30 -11.05 -8.15
C THR A 677 -23.15 -12.49 -8.60
N ILE A 678 -23.76 -12.84 -9.73
CA ILE A 678 -23.65 -14.14 -10.39
C ILE A 678 -23.17 -13.86 -11.82
N ASP A 679 -21.88 -14.10 -12.07
CA ASP A 679 -21.27 -13.84 -13.37
C ASP A 679 -20.82 -15.12 -14.07
N ASN A 680 -21.17 -15.25 -15.35
CA ASN A 680 -20.71 -16.33 -16.22
C ASN A 680 -20.96 -17.76 -15.68
N VAL A 681 -22.15 -18.02 -15.12
CA VAL A 681 -22.54 -19.35 -14.61
C VAL A 681 -23.57 -20.00 -15.54
N LYS A 682 -23.46 -21.32 -15.78
CA LYS A 682 -24.52 -22.15 -16.36
C LYS A 682 -25.25 -22.92 -15.25
N LEU A 683 -26.29 -22.31 -14.70
CA LEU A 683 -27.07 -22.85 -13.58
C LEU A 683 -28.23 -23.71 -14.08
N SER A 684 -28.41 -24.91 -13.52
CA SER A 684 -29.66 -25.69 -13.63
C SER A 684 -30.23 -25.90 -12.24
N THR A 685 -31.48 -25.47 -12.00
CA THR A 685 -32.08 -25.54 -10.67
C THR A 685 -33.57 -25.84 -10.69
N SER A 686 -34.02 -26.60 -9.68
CA SER A 686 -35.45 -26.86 -9.42
C SER A 686 -36.04 -25.94 -8.34
N LYS A 687 -35.28 -24.91 -7.92
CA LYS A 687 -35.61 -23.99 -6.82
C LYS A 687 -35.28 -22.54 -7.21
N ALA A 688 -35.50 -21.61 -6.29
CA ALA A 688 -35.19 -20.19 -6.51
C ALA A 688 -33.67 -19.98 -6.67
N VAL A 689 -33.27 -19.00 -7.48
CA VAL A 689 -31.88 -18.55 -7.57
C VAL A 689 -31.51 -17.80 -6.29
N VAL A 690 -32.35 -16.87 -5.84
CA VAL A 690 -32.23 -16.22 -4.53
C VAL A 690 -33.54 -16.35 -3.80
N LYS A 691 -33.50 -16.82 -2.56
CA LYS A 691 -34.66 -16.88 -1.67
C LYS A 691 -34.42 -16.11 -0.38
N SER A 692 -35.31 -15.19 -0.03
CA SER A 692 -35.30 -14.51 1.26
C SER A 692 -36.25 -15.14 2.26
N ASN A 693 -35.80 -15.30 3.51
CA ASN A 693 -36.63 -15.80 4.62
C ASN A 693 -36.75 -14.78 5.78
N ALA A 694 -36.23 -13.56 5.63
CA ALA A 694 -36.32 -12.41 6.56
C ALA A 694 -36.43 -11.09 5.78
N LYS A 695 -36.62 -9.93 6.44
CA LYS A 695 -36.78 -8.60 5.76
C LYS A 695 -35.48 -8.03 5.18
N TYR A 696 -34.82 -8.72 4.26
CA TYR A 696 -33.57 -8.24 3.69
C TYR A 696 -33.78 -7.12 2.67
N LEU A 697 -33.03 -6.03 2.83
CA LEU A 697 -32.85 -5.00 1.80
C LEU A 697 -31.51 -5.25 1.12
N VAL A 698 -31.53 -5.91 -0.04
CA VAL A 698 -30.30 -6.21 -0.79
C VAL A 698 -29.97 -5.00 -1.66
N SER A 699 -28.75 -4.46 -1.54
CA SER A 699 -28.34 -3.28 -2.33
C SER A 699 -28.43 -3.54 -3.84
N LYS A 700 -28.00 -4.71 -4.31
CA LYS A 700 -27.99 -5.05 -5.74
C LYS A 700 -27.96 -6.56 -5.95
N ILE A 701 -28.64 -7.03 -6.99
CA ILE A 701 -28.50 -8.39 -7.53
C ILE A 701 -28.16 -8.25 -9.01
N ASP A 702 -26.95 -8.66 -9.39
CA ASP A 702 -26.50 -8.70 -10.78
C ASP A 702 -26.36 -10.15 -11.24
N VAL A 703 -27.01 -10.46 -12.36
CA VAL A 703 -26.77 -11.70 -13.12
C VAL A 703 -26.22 -11.31 -14.49
N THR A 704 -24.95 -11.62 -14.72
CA THR A 704 -24.25 -11.23 -15.95
C THR A 704 -23.70 -12.45 -16.66
N ASN A 705 -23.72 -12.43 -18.00
CA ASN A 705 -23.11 -13.47 -18.84
C ASN A 705 -23.53 -14.92 -18.47
N SER A 706 -24.71 -15.14 -17.87
CA SER A 706 -25.08 -16.43 -17.24
C SER A 706 -26.25 -17.12 -17.95
N VAL A 707 -26.28 -18.45 -17.97
CA VAL A 707 -27.43 -19.25 -18.47
C VAL A 707 -28.09 -19.91 -17.26
N ILE A 708 -29.36 -19.65 -17.04
CA ILE A 708 -30.13 -20.22 -15.93
C ILE A 708 -31.28 -21.04 -16.49
N GLU A 709 -31.26 -22.34 -16.24
CA GLU A 709 -32.36 -23.28 -16.48
C GLU A 709 -33.15 -23.52 -15.18
N LEU A 710 -34.47 -23.34 -15.27
CA LEU A 710 -35.42 -23.74 -14.25
C LEU A 710 -36.05 -25.08 -14.64
N THR A 711 -35.68 -26.14 -13.93
CA THR A 711 -36.19 -27.51 -14.18
C THR A 711 -37.52 -27.80 -13.47
N ALA A 712 -38.03 -26.83 -12.71
CA ALA A 712 -39.33 -26.88 -12.05
C ALA A 712 -40.01 -25.51 -12.11
N ALA A 713 -41.34 -25.47 -11.92
CA ALA A 713 -42.06 -24.22 -11.80
C ALA A 713 -41.71 -23.52 -10.47
N VAL A 714 -40.94 -22.44 -10.54
CA VAL A 714 -40.37 -21.70 -9.39
C VAL A 714 -40.39 -20.19 -9.62
N THR A 715 -40.37 -19.43 -8.52
CA THR A 715 -40.05 -18.00 -8.52
C THR A 715 -38.52 -17.86 -8.43
N PRO A 716 -37.81 -17.37 -9.46
CA PRO A 716 -36.34 -17.30 -9.46
C PRO A 716 -35.78 -16.38 -8.37
N PHE A 717 -36.41 -15.24 -8.11
CA PHE A 717 -36.00 -14.30 -7.07
C PHE A 717 -37.12 -14.14 -6.03
N ASP A 718 -37.17 -15.08 -5.10
CA ASP A 718 -38.27 -15.23 -4.14
C ASP A 718 -38.01 -14.42 -2.86
N PHE A 719 -38.67 -13.26 -2.72
CA PHE A 719 -38.61 -12.40 -1.52
C PHE A 719 -39.88 -12.50 -0.67
N GLY A 720 -40.59 -13.63 -0.78
CA GLY A 720 -41.52 -14.11 0.24
C GLY A 720 -42.83 -13.32 0.41
N GLY A 721 -43.18 -12.42 -0.51
CA GLY A 721 -44.57 -11.97 -0.72
C GLY A 721 -45.33 -11.45 0.51
N GLY A 722 -44.74 -10.60 1.35
CA GLY A 722 -45.46 -10.00 2.48
C GLY A 722 -44.56 -9.40 3.55
N ASN A 723 -43.52 -10.16 3.87
CA ASN A 723 -42.83 -10.06 5.16
C ASN A 723 -41.29 -10.13 5.05
N TYR A 724 -40.70 -10.18 3.84
CA TYR A 724 -39.32 -10.67 3.67
C TYR A 724 -38.41 -9.90 2.69
N GLY A 725 -38.62 -8.58 2.54
CA GLY A 725 -37.61 -7.70 1.94
C GLY A 725 -37.68 -7.54 0.41
N TYR A 726 -36.66 -6.90 -0.18
CA TYR A 726 -36.52 -6.70 -1.64
C TYR A 726 -35.09 -6.27 -2.03
N PRO A 727 -34.67 -6.45 -3.30
CA PRO A 727 -33.45 -5.83 -3.82
C PRO A 727 -33.72 -4.41 -4.32
N THR A 728 -32.79 -3.48 -4.09
CA THR A 728 -32.84 -2.10 -4.63
C THR A 728 -32.58 -2.12 -6.13
N GLU A 729 -31.65 -2.95 -6.60
CA GLU A 729 -31.43 -3.21 -8.02
C GLU A 729 -31.46 -4.71 -8.31
N LEU A 730 -32.20 -5.13 -9.33
CA LEU A 730 -32.18 -6.50 -9.86
C LEU A 730 -31.92 -6.43 -11.36
N ASN A 731 -30.67 -6.67 -11.76
CA ASN A 731 -30.23 -6.52 -13.14
C ASN A 731 -29.82 -7.88 -13.72
N MET A 732 -30.33 -8.19 -14.91
CA MET A 732 -29.83 -9.28 -15.74
C MET A 732 -29.28 -8.72 -17.05
N LYS A 733 -28.02 -9.04 -17.37
CA LYS A 733 -27.37 -8.55 -18.61
C LYS A 733 -26.67 -9.67 -19.36
N ASN A 734 -26.74 -9.66 -20.69
CA ASN A 734 -26.08 -10.64 -21.56
C ASN A 734 -26.34 -12.10 -21.11
N SER A 735 -27.56 -12.39 -20.67
CA SER A 735 -27.89 -13.61 -19.93
C SER A 735 -29.14 -14.29 -20.45
N THR A 736 -29.22 -15.61 -20.24
CA THR A 736 -30.39 -16.42 -20.61
C THR A 736 -31.06 -16.95 -19.36
N LEU A 737 -32.38 -16.78 -19.25
CA LEU A 737 -33.19 -17.40 -18.20
C LEU A 737 -34.35 -18.15 -18.86
N TRP A 738 -34.41 -19.45 -18.65
CA TRP A 738 -35.40 -20.29 -19.29
C TRP A 738 -35.90 -21.41 -18.39
N ALA A 739 -37.04 -21.99 -18.73
CA ALA A 739 -37.58 -23.14 -18.02
C ALA A 739 -37.82 -24.33 -18.97
N SER A 740 -37.25 -25.49 -18.64
CA SER A 740 -37.45 -26.75 -19.38
C SER A 740 -38.82 -27.38 -19.13
N VAL A 741 -39.52 -26.93 -18.09
CA VAL A 741 -40.94 -27.22 -17.84
C VAL A 741 -41.75 -25.94 -17.88
N THR A 742 -43.05 -26.02 -18.17
CA THR A 742 -43.94 -24.84 -18.07
C THR A 742 -43.86 -24.23 -16.67
N ASN A 743 -43.21 -23.07 -16.55
CA ASN A 743 -43.13 -22.36 -15.28
C ASN A 743 -44.35 -21.45 -15.11
N SER A 744 -45.45 -22.04 -14.64
CA SER A 744 -46.71 -21.33 -14.34
C SER A 744 -46.73 -20.69 -12.94
N LYS A 745 -45.61 -20.69 -12.20
CA LYS A 745 -45.53 -19.96 -10.93
C LYS A 745 -45.71 -18.47 -11.19
N PRO A 746 -46.37 -17.76 -10.25
CA PRO A 746 -47.00 -16.52 -10.62
C PRO A 746 -46.07 -15.33 -10.75
N TYR A 747 -44.77 -15.40 -10.40
CA TYR A 747 -43.87 -14.24 -10.35
C TYR A 747 -42.40 -14.62 -10.62
N PHE A 748 -41.67 -13.74 -11.31
CA PHE A 748 -40.21 -13.68 -11.48
C PHE A 748 -39.56 -13.17 -10.18
N THR A 749 -40.14 -12.11 -9.60
CA THR A 749 -39.88 -11.73 -8.21
C THR A 749 -41.15 -11.55 -7.37
N SER A 750 -41.16 -12.15 -6.17
CA SER A 750 -42.28 -12.12 -5.22
C SER A 750 -42.04 -11.09 -4.11
N GLN A 751 -42.71 -9.94 -4.19
CA GLN A 751 -42.64 -8.87 -3.19
C GLN A 751 -44.06 -8.33 -2.96
N SER A 752 -44.62 -8.48 -1.76
CA SER A 752 -45.92 -7.87 -1.39
C SER A 752 -45.88 -7.37 0.07
N GLY A 753 -46.78 -6.47 0.47
CA GLY A 753 -46.94 -6.00 1.88
C GLY A 753 -45.86 -5.02 2.39
N ASN A 754 -46.28 -3.95 3.06
CA ASN A 754 -45.49 -2.81 3.61
C ASN A 754 -44.30 -2.36 2.75
N SER A 755 -44.68 -1.52 1.81
CA SER A 755 -43.95 -0.78 0.79
C SER A 755 -42.50 -0.33 1.10
N PRO A 756 -41.69 -0.15 0.03
CA PRO A 756 -40.64 0.88 -0.04
C PRO A 756 -41.11 2.29 0.37
N LYS A 757 -42.43 2.54 0.38
CA LYS A 757 -43.14 3.74 0.90
C LYS A 757 -42.96 3.99 2.40
N ASP A 758 -42.67 2.97 3.23
CA ASP A 758 -42.40 3.18 4.66
C ASP A 758 -40.99 3.73 4.90
N ILE A 759 -40.06 3.51 3.95
CA ILE A 759 -38.72 4.14 3.91
C ILE A 759 -38.78 5.48 3.16
N ASN A 760 -39.56 5.54 2.06
CA ASN A 760 -39.55 6.64 1.10
C ASN A 760 -40.94 7.28 0.91
N ASN A 761 -41.58 7.73 1.99
CA ASN A 761 -42.73 8.63 1.86
C ASN A 761 -42.23 10.03 1.47
N GLY A 762 -41.68 10.17 0.24
CA GLY A 762 -41.18 11.42 -0.34
C GLY A 762 -39.69 11.48 -0.76
N ALA A 763 -38.92 10.37 -0.74
CA ALA A 763 -37.46 10.39 -0.97
C ALA A 763 -37.00 9.72 -2.29
N GLU A 764 -35.74 10.01 -2.67
CA GLU A 764 -35.08 9.86 -3.98
C GLU A 764 -34.69 8.44 -4.41
N GLU A 765 -34.74 7.44 -3.51
CA GLU A 765 -34.25 6.09 -3.77
C GLU A 765 -35.23 5.25 -4.62
N LYS A 766 -34.76 4.78 -5.78
CA LYS A 766 -35.54 4.03 -6.75
C LYS A 766 -35.19 2.55 -6.72
N GLN A 767 -36.20 1.68 -6.79
CA GLN A 767 -36.00 0.25 -7.04
C GLN A 767 -35.96 0.00 -8.56
N THR A 768 -34.89 -0.64 -9.04
CA THR A 768 -34.67 -0.89 -10.47
C THR A 768 -34.74 -2.39 -10.79
N ILE A 769 -35.47 -2.74 -11.84
CA ILE A 769 -35.43 -4.08 -12.45
C ILE A 769 -35.04 -3.91 -13.93
N ALA A 770 -33.91 -4.49 -14.32
CA ALA A 770 -33.33 -4.31 -15.65
C ALA A 770 -33.03 -5.63 -16.36
N PHE A 771 -33.41 -5.71 -17.64
CA PHE A 771 -33.05 -6.76 -18.59
C PHE A 771 -32.40 -6.11 -19.81
N GLU A 772 -31.12 -6.42 -20.06
CA GLU A 772 -30.38 -5.87 -21.19
C GLU A 772 -29.64 -6.98 -21.96
N ASN A 773 -29.91 -7.14 -23.26
CA ASN A 773 -29.34 -8.20 -24.09
C ASN A 773 -29.58 -9.60 -23.51
N CYS A 774 -30.79 -9.88 -23.03
CA CYS A 774 -31.14 -11.16 -22.41
C CYS A 774 -32.09 -11.99 -23.29
N THR A 775 -32.03 -13.32 -23.13
CA THR A 775 -33.01 -14.26 -23.72
C THR A 775 -33.84 -14.88 -22.60
N LEU A 776 -35.14 -14.60 -22.56
CA LEU A 776 -36.08 -15.16 -21.58
C LEU A 776 -37.06 -16.10 -22.30
N TYR A 777 -37.17 -17.33 -21.82
CA TYR A 777 -38.07 -18.33 -22.41
C TYR A 777 -38.88 -19.08 -21.36
N ASN A 778 -40.21 -19.12 -21.54
CA ASN A 778 -41.11 -19.94 -20.72
C ASN A 778 -41.12 -19.56 -19.21
N ILE A 779 -40.93 -18.27 -18.89
CA ILE A 779 -40.89 -17.75 -17.51
C ILE A 779 -42.21 -17.11 -17.12
N CYS A 780 -42.83 -17.58 -16.03
CA CYS A 780 -44.15 -17.08 -15.58
C CYS A 780 -45.23 -17.19 -16.66
N SER A 781 -45.17 -18.23 -17.50
CA SER A 781 -46.05 -18.41 -18.65
C SER A 781 -47.53 -18.46 -18.21
N GLY A 782 -48.32 -17.51 -18.70
CA GLY A 782 -49.74 -17.34 -18.35
C GLY A 782 -50.01 -16.64 -17.01
N ALA A 783 -48.98 -16.15 -16.31
CA ALA A 783 -49.10 -15.46 -15.03
C ALA A 783 -48.50 -14.04 -15.07
N ASN A 784 -48.70 -13.26 -14.01
CA ASN A 784 -48.04 -11.95 -13.94
C ASN A 784 -46.51 -12.15 -13.87
N PHE A 785 -45.73 -11.19 -14.33
CA PHE A 785 -44.28 -11.32 -14.20
C PHE A 785 -43.82 -10.92 -12.79
N ASN A 786 -44.44 -9.96 -12.11
CA ASN A 786 -44.14 -9.63 -10.71
C ASN A 786 -45.42 -9.45 -9.86
N ASN A 787 -45.29 -9.34 -8.54
CA ASN A 787 -46.41 -9.16 -7.60
C ASN A 787 -46.46 -7.76 -6.95
N LEU A 788 -46.07 -6.69 -7.66
CA LEU A 788 -45.94 -5.35 -7.09
C LEU A 788 -47.31 -4.69 -6.85
N ARG A 789 -47.98 -5.01 -5.75
CA ARG A 789 -49.39 -4.62 -5.49
C ARG A 789 -49.58 -3.22 -4.89
N GLN A 790 -49.14 -2.14 -5.54
CA GLN A 790 -49.37 -0.77 -5.02
C GLN A 790 -49.75 0.22 -6.12
N LYS A 791 -50.79 1.03 -5.88
CA LYS A 791 -51.25 2.07 -6.82
C LYS A 791 -50.34 3.31 -6.71
N GLY A 792 -49.70 3.73 -7.80
CA GLY A 792 -48.92 4.99 -7.88
C GLY A 792 -47.41 4.88 -7.55
N GLN A 793 -46.73 3.83 -8.00
CA GLN A 793 -45.34 3.48 -7.67
C GLN A 793 -44.27 4.31 -8.41
N LYS A 794 -44.09 5.59 -8.04
CA LYS A 794 -43.09 6.51 -8.63
C LYS A 794 -41.62 6.13 -8.43
N PHE A 795 -41.35 5.21 -7.51
CA PHE A 795 -40.00 4.76 -7.15
C PHE A 795 -39.54 3.53 -7.95
N LEU A 796 -40.39 2.94 -8.80
CA LEU A 796 -40.01 1.81 -9.65
C LEU A 796 -39.40 2.27 -10.97
N VAL A 797 -38.31 1.61 -11.39
CA VAL A 797 -37.64 1.82 -12.67
C VAL A 797 -37.52 0.47 -13.38
N PHE A 798 -38.04 0.40 -14.59
CA PHE A 798 -37.93 -0.77 -15.46
C PHE A 798 -37.10 -0.44 -16.68
N THR A 799 -36.07 -1.25 -16.94
CA THR A 799 -35.26 -1.18 -18.16
C THR A 799 -35.36 -2.51 -18.90
N VAL A 800 -35.84 -2.49 -20.14
CA VAL A 800 -36.00 -3.68 -20.99
C VAL A 800 -35.41 -3.35 -22.35
N LYS A 801 -34.15 -3.71 -22.58
CA LYS A 801 -33.43 -3.41 -23.83
C LYS A 801 -32.86 -4.62 -24.54
N ASN A 802 -33.04 -4.68 -25.85
CA ASN A 802 -32.35 -5.63 -26.73
C ASN A 802 -32.60 -7.10 -26.33
N ASN A 803 -33.77 -7.44 -25.80
CA ASN A 803 -34.07 -8.77 -25.29
C ASN A 803 -34.88 -9.62 -26.28
N VAL A 804 -34.79 -10.94 -26.14
CA VAL A 804 -35.73 -11.89 -26.75
C VAL A 804 -36.56 -12.54 -25.65
N ILE A 805 -37.86 -12.24 -25.61
CA ILE A 805 -38.77 -12.62 -24.53
C ILE A 805 -39.92 -13.42 -25.12
N VAL A 806 -39.89 -14.73 -24.93
CA VAL A 806 -40.84 -15.67 -25.56
C VAL A 806 -41.52 -16.54 -24.52
N ASN A 807 -42.84 -16.73 -24.65
CA ASN A 807 -43.63 -17.53 -23.70
C ASN A 807 -43.51 -17.05 -22.24
N CYS A 808 -43.30 -15.74 -22.02
CA CYS A 808 -43.11 -15.17 -20.70
C CYS A 808 -44.29 -14.31 -20.26
N GLY A 809 -44.69 -14.41 -18.99
CA GLY A 809 -45.82 -13.65 -18.44
C GLY A 809 -47.18 -14.02 -19.06
N LYS A 810 -48.18 -13.15 -18.87
CA LYS A 810 -49.48 -13.19 -19.58
C LYS A 810 -49.30 -12.70 -21.02
N ASP A 811 -50.40 -12.52 -21.76
CA ASP A 811 -50.35 -11.94 -23.11
C ASP A 811 -49.69 -10.54 -23.18
N ASN A 812 -49.39 -9.89 -22.05
CA ASN A 812 -48.60 -8.65 -21.97
C ASN A 812 -47.51 -8.79 -20.90
N PHE A 813 -46.26 -9.04 -21.31
CA PHE A 813 -45.12 -9.15 -20.41
C PHE A 813 -44.87 -7.86 -19.61
N LEU A 814 -44.85 -6.69 -20.28
CA LEU A 814 -44.55 -5.40 -19.64
C LEU A 814 -45.61 -5.04 -18.59
N GLN A 815 -46.89 -5.24 -18.92
CA GLN A 815 -47.98 -5.10 -17.95
C GLN A 815 -47.83 -6.08 -16.77
N GLY A 816 -47.36 -7.30 -17.03
CA GLY A 816 -47.04 -8.28 -16.02
C GLY A 816 -45.91 -7.87 -15.08
N MET A 817 -44.90 -7.13 -15.56
CA MET A 817 -43.79 -6.62 -14.74
C MET A 817 -44.25 -5.62 -13.68
N ASP A 818 -45.31 -4.86 -13.95
CA ASP A 818 -45.97 -3.93 -13.02
C ASP A 818 -47.14 -4.59 -12.25
N GLY A 819 -47.10 -5.91 -12.10
CA GLY A 819 -48.10 -6.67 -11.34
C GLY A 819 -49.52 -6.64 -11.91
N GLY A 820 -49.69 -6.26 -13.18
CA GLY A 820 -51.00 -6.17 -13.84
C GLY A 820 -51.86 -4.99 -13.41
N GLN A 821 -51.26 -3.95 -12.81
CA GLN A 821 -51.97 -2.74 -12.39
C GLN A 821 -52.23 -1.79 -13.58
N SER A 822 -53.23 -0.92 -13.46
CA SER A 822 -53.56 0.13 -14.45
C SER A 822 -53.33 1.53 -13.86
N SER A 823 -52.24 1.70 -13.12
CA SER A 823 -51.90 2.98 -12.46
C SER A 823 -50.80 3.73 -13.22
N SER A 824 -50.82 5.05 -13.20
CA SER A 824 -49.75 5.85 -13.80
C SER A 824 -48.52 5.87 -12.88
N THR A 825 -47.35 5.66 -13.49
CA THR A 825 -46.01 6.16 -13.14
C THR A 825 -44.93 5.25 -12.49
N PRO A 826 -44.59 4.04 -12.98
CA PRO A 826 -43.18 3.59 -13.00
C PRO A 826 -42.38 4.36 -14.06
N THR A 827 -41.05 4.42 -13.93
CA THR A 827 -40.17 4.90 -15.01
C THR A 827 -39.84 3.75 -15.95
N TRP A 828 -40.11 3.88 -17.25
CA TRP A 828 -39.89 2.83 -18.25
C TRP A 828 -38.81 3.24 -19.25
N THR A 829 -37.92 2.31 -19.58
CA THR A 829 -37.06 2.37 -20.75
C THR A 829 -37.17 1.06 -21.51
N VAL A 830 -37.82 1.08 -22.69
CA VAL A 830 -38.08 -0.11 -23.50
C VAL A 830 -37.58 0.14 -24.92
N ASP A 831 -36.65 -0.68 -25.39
CA ASP A 831 -36.01 -0.51 -26.71
C ASP A 831 -35.46 -1.83 -27.28
N GLY A 832 -35.54 -2.06 -28.58
CA GLY A 832 -34.87 -3.19 -29.25
C GLY A 832 -35.34 -4.61 -28.88
N ASN A 833 -36.57 -4.83 -28.42
CA ASN A 833 -36.99 -6.16 -27.93
C ASN A 833 -37.87 -6.94 -28.91
N ILE A 834 -37.86 -8.27 -28.77
CA ILE A 834 -38.85 -9.21 -29.30
C ILE A 834 -39.70 -9.78 -28.16
N PHE A 835 -41.01 -9.68 -28.28
CA PHE A 835 -42.02 -10.27 -27.42
C PHE A 835 -42.89 -11.23 -28.22
N GLY A 836 -43.20 -12.41 -27.68
CA GLY A 836 -44.19 -13.27 -28.32
C GLY A 836 -44.42 -14.61 -27.64
N LYS A 837 -45.22 -15.45 -28.30
CA LYS A 837 -45.52 -16.81 -27.87
C LYS A 837 -45.25 -17.81 -28.97
N ILE A 838 -44.74 -18.98 -28.58
CA ILE A 838 -44.62 -20.14 -29.47
C ILE A 838 -45.60 -21.19 -28.98
N VAL A 839 -46.61 -21.49 -29.80
CA VAL A 839 -47.62 -22.52 -29.54
C VAL A 839 -47.60 -23.50 -30.71
N GLY A 840 -47.35 -24.78 -30.44
CA GLY A 840 -47.28 -25.81 -31.49
C GLY A 840 -46.20 -25.57 -32.55
N GLY A 841 -45.11 -24.87 -32.19
CA GLY A 841 -44.01 -24.52 -33.10
C GLY A 841 -44.24 -23.23 -33.91
N VAL A 842 -45.38 -22.57 -33.75
CA VAL A 842 -45.71 -21.32 -34.46
C VAL A 842 -45.53 -20.13 -33.54
N TYR A 843 -44.75 -19.14 -33.98
CA TYR A 843 -44.59 -17.88 -33.28
C TYR A 843 -45.75 -16.93 -33.55
N THR A 844 -46.22 -16.27 -32.48
CA THR A 844 -47.25 -15.24 -32.50
C THR A 844 -46.69 -14.01 -31.79
N ASP A 845 -46.62 -12.90 -32.51
CA ASP A 845 -46.40 -11.58 -31.91
C ASP A 845 -47.63 -11.24 -31.04
N LEU A 846 -47.39 -10.82 -29.80
CA LEU A 846 -48.45 -10.49 -28.86
C LEU A 846 -48.79 -9.00 -28.83
N GLY A 847 -47.92 -8.13 -29.35
CA GLY A 847 -47.91 -6.72 -28.98
C GLY A 847 -47.68 -6.54 -27.47
N GLU A 848 -47.16 -5.39 -27.04
CA GLU A 848 -46.96 -5.15 -25.61
C GLU A 848 -47.63 -3.85 -25.16
N SER A 849 -48.25 -3.88 -23.99
CA SER A 849 -48.87 -2.69 -23.40
C SER A 849 -48.10 -2.22 -22.17
N GLN A 850 -47.63 -0.98 -22.18
CA GLN A 850 -47.12 -0.31 -20.98
C GLN A 850 -48.29 0.23 -20.16
N THR A 851 -48.26 0.01 -18.84
CA THR A 851 -49.31 0.47 -17.92
C THR A 851 -49.41 2.00 -17.94
N GLY A 852 -50.50 2.52 -18.52
CA GLY A 852 -50.80 3.96 -18.58
C GLY A 852 -49.94 4.82 -19.52
N ASN A 853 -48.99 4.23 -20.26
CA ASN A 853 -48.01 4.95 -21.11
C ASN A 853 -48.08 4.61 -22.61
N GLY A 854 -49.01 3.76 -23.04
CA GLY A 854 -49.23 3.42 -24.45
C GLY A 854 -48.76 2.02 -24.85
N GLU A 855 -48.99 1.66 -26.11
CA GLU A 855 -48.56 0.38 -26.69
C GLU A 855 -47.11 0.45 -27.19
N VAL A 856 -46.38 -0.63 -26.99
CA VAL A 856 -45.04 -0.87 -27.54
C VAL A 856 -45.17 -1.99 -28.54
N THR A 857 -44.76 -1.73 -29.76
CA THR A 857 -44.61 -2.77 -30.77
C THR A 857 -43.21 -3.38 -30.66
N ASN A 858 -43.07 -4.64 -31.06
CA ASN A 858 -41.75 -5.22 -31.29
C ASN A 858 -40.91 -4.30 -32.16
N THR A 859 -39.64 -4.13 -31.81
CA THR A 859 -38.71 -3.30 -32.58
C THR A 859 -38.35 -3.96 -33.91
N ILE A 860 -38.56 -5.28 -34.00
CA ILE A 860 -38.27 -6.10 -35.17
C ILE A 860 -39.55 -6.84 -35.56
N ALA A 861 -40.10 -6.53 -36.73
CA ALA A 861 -41.18 -7.30 -37.31
C ALA A 861 -40.59 -8.61 -37.88
N GLY A 862 -41.10 -9.78 -37.47
CA GLY A 862 -40.60 -11.05 -38.00
C GLY A 862 -41.12 -12.28 -37.28
N VAL A 863 -40.98 -13.45 -37.93
CA VAL A 863 -41.28 -14.75 -37.33
C VAL A 863 -39.99 -15.28 -36.69
N LEU A 864 -40.01 -15.46 -35.38
CA LEU A 864 -38.89 -16.05 -34.62
C LEU A 864 -39.14 -17.54 -34.41
N THR A 865 -38.19 -18.39 -34.78
CA THR A 865 -38.26 -19.83 -34.51
C THR A 865 -37.07 -20.30 -33.68
N PHE A 866 -37.35 -21.07 -32.63
CA PHE A 866 -36.36 -21.83 -31.88
C PHE A 866 -36.69 -23.30 -31.98
N THR A 867 -35.89 -24.06 -32.72
CA THR A 867 -36.16 -25.48 -32.94
C THR A 867 -36.01 -26.29 -31.64
N ASN A 868 -35.05 -25.91 -30.79
CA ASN A 868 -34.65 -26.67 -29.60
C ASN A 868 -34.69 -25.83 -28.31
N ALA A 869 -35.53 -24.79 -28.22
CA ALA A 869 -35.62 -23.93 -27.03
C ALA A 869 -35.93 -24.70 -25.73
N ALA A 870 -36.64 -25.82 -25.83
CA ALA A 870 -36.93 -26.70 -24.69
C ALA A 870 -35.70 -27.47 -24.18
N GLU A 871 -34.62 -27.51 -24.96
CA GLU A 871 -33.32 -28.12 -24.63
C GLU A 871 -32.28 -27.04 -24.25
N GLY A 872 -32.71 -25.78 -24.13
CA GLY A 872 -31.85 -24.66 -23.80
C GLY A 872 -31.03 -24.13 -24.97
N ASP A 873 -31.31 -24.58 -26.20
CA ASP A 873 -30.70 -24.06 -27.41
C ASP A 873 -31.60 -23.00 -28.04
N PHE A 874 -31.14 -21.74 -27.96
CA PHE A 874 -31.84 -20.57 -28.48
C PHE A 874 -31.23 -20.05 -29.78
N ASN A 875 -30.50 -20.89 -30.51
CA ASN A 875 -30.19 -20.59 -31.90
C ASN A 875 -31.50 -20.55 -32.70
N GLY A 876 -31.67 -19.52 -33.52
CA GLY A 876 -32.93 -19.28 -34.21
C GLY A 876 -32.77 -18.50 -35.49
N VAL A 877 -33.83 -18.50 -36.30
CA VAL A 877 -33.94 -17.67 -37.50
C VAL A 877 -34.98 -16.59 -37.23
N VAL A 878 -34.63 -15.35 -37.54
CA VAL A 878 -35.55 -14.20 -37.56
C VAL A 878 -35.78 -13.81 -39.01
N GLU A 879 -37.01 -14.01 -39.48
CA GLU A 879 -37.39 -13.55 -40.81
C GLU A 879 -37.75 -12.05 -40.80
N LEU A 880 -36.93 -11.21 -41.42
CA LEU A 880 -37.12 -9.77 -41.51
C LEU A 880 -37.90 -9.38 -42.78
N PRO A 881 -38.73 -8.32 -42.76
CA PRO A 881 -39.25 -7.69 -43.96
C PRO A 881 -38.11 -7.28 -44.89
N TYR A 882 -38.35 -7.37 -46.20
CA TYR A 882 -37.40 -6.90 -47.19
C TYR A 882 -36.96 -5.45 -46.93
N GLY A 883 -35.64 -5.21 -46.86
CA GLY A 883 -35.04 -3.89 -46.61
C GLY A 883 -34.97 -3.45 -45.13
N ALA A 884 -35.46 -4.24 -44.17
CA ALA A 884 -35.28 -3.95 -42.75
C ALA A 884 -33.82 -4.20 -42.31
N ALA A 885 -33.28 -3.29 -41.49
CA ALA A 885 -31.92 -3.40 -40.96
C ALA A 885 -31.81 -4.53 -39.93
N GLU A 886 -30.72 -5.30 -40.00
CA GLU A 886 -30.42 -6.31 -38.98
C GLU A 886 -30.04 -5.63 -37.64
N PRO A 887 -30.56 -6.12 -36.51
CA PRO A 887 -30.17 -5.63 -35.19
C PRO A 887 -28.70 -5.93 -34.89
N THR A 888 -27.97 -4.95 -34.36
CA THR A 888 -26.55 -5.11 -33.97
C THR A 888 -26.35 -5.89 -32.66
N SER A 889 -27.37 -5.97 -31.82
CA SER A 889 -27.36 -6.68 -30.54
C SER A 889 -28.79 -7.03 -30.12
N LEU A 890 -29.14 -8.31 -30.12
CA LEU A 890 -30.46 -8.80 -29.74
C LEU A 890 -30.35 -10.13 -29.01
N GLY A 891 -30.99 -10.22 -27.84
CA GLY A 891 -30.90 -11.37 -26.96
C GLY A 891 -29.51 -11.56 -26.36
N ASP A 892 -29.32 -12.70 -25.72
CA ASP A 892 -28.02 -13.13 -25.23
C ASP A 892 -27.12 -13.55 -26.39
N GLY A 893 -26.00 -12.84 -26.58
CA GLY A 893 -25.08 -13.01 -27.71
C GLY A 893 -24.34 -14.36 -27.78
N ARG A 894 -24.54 -15.27 -26.81
CA ARG A 894 -24.06 -16.66 -26.92
C ARG A 894 -24.88 -17.49 -27.89
N TRP A 895 -26.10 -17.06 -28.21
CA TRP A 895 -26.96 -17.72 -29.17
C TRP A 895 -26.91 -16.98 -30.51
N THR A 896 -26.87 -17.74 -31.58
CA THR A 896 -26.86 -17.20 -32.94
C THR A 896 -28.29 -17.01 -33.41
N LEU A 897 -28.64 -15.75 -33.70
CA LEU A 897 -29.81 -15.42 -34.50
C LEU A 897 -29.33 -15.14 -35.91
N SER A 898 -29.74 -15.98 -36.87
CA SER A 898 -29.58 -15.66 -38.28
C SER A 898 -30.78 -14.86 -38.75
N TYR A 899 -30.50 -13.86 -39.57
CA TYR A 899 -31.55 -13.04 -40.18
C TYR A 899 -31.73 -13.50 -41.62
N THR A 900 -32.98 -13.70 -42.01
CA THR A 900 -33.36 -13.95 -43.40
C THR A 900 -34.32 -12.88 -43.82
N HIS A 901 -34.09 -12.19 -44.93
CA HIS A 901 -35.09 -11.28 -45.48
C HIS A 901 -36.12 -12.06 -46.28
N ALA A 902 -37.39 -11.69 -46.16
CA ALA A 902 -38.41 -12.18 -47.07
C ALA A 902 -37.98 -11.90 -48.54
N PRO A 903 -38.08 -12.88 -49.46
CA PRO A 903 -37.58 -12.73 -50.82
C PRO A 903 -38.33 -11.64 -51.60
N VAL A 904 -37.61 -10.92 -52.47
CA VAL A 904 -38.22 -10.06 -53.48
C VAL A 904 -38.73 -10.95 -54.61
N GLU A 905 -40.03 -10.94 -54.89
CA GLU A 905 -40.53 -11.56 -56.11
C GLU A 905 -40.21 -10.69 -57.33
N HIS A 906 -39.17 -11.06 -58.07
CA HIS A 906 -38.87 -10.49 -59.39
C HIS A 906 -39.71 -11.16 -60.49
N THR A 907 -40.13 -10.38 -61.48
CA THR A 907 -40.82 -10.87 -62.68
C THR A 907 -39.84 -10.99 -63.85
N TYR A 908 -39.73 -12.19 -64.43
CA TYR A 908 -38.87 -12.45 -65.60
C TYR A 908 -39.70 -12.72 -66.85
N ILE A 909 -39.39 -12.04 -67.95
CA ILE A 909 -40.13 -12.11 -69.23
C ILE A 909 -39.16 -12.44 -70.37
N VAL A 910 -39.48 -13.41 -71.22
CA VAL A 910 -38.69 -13.69 -72.44
C VAL A 910 -39.08 -12.71 -73.55
N ALA A 911 -38.08 -12.08 -74.17
CA ALA A 911 -38.26 -11.14 -75.26
C ALA A 911 -37.30 -11.49 -76.42
N GLY A 912 -37.81 -11.57 -77.66
CA GLY A 912 -36.99 -12.00 -78.81
C GLY A 912 -37.44 -11.42 -80.15
N ASN A 913 -36.70 -11.74 -81.22
CA ASN A 913 -36.83 -11.14 -82.56
C ASN A 913 -37.87 -11.80 -83.48
N SER A 914 -38.51 -12.88 -83.04
CA SER A 914 -39.41 -13.71 -83.84
C SER A 914 -40.86 -13.57 -83.36
N ASP A 915 -41.81 -13.77 -84.28
CA ASP A 915 -43.26 -13.76 -83.98
C ASP A 915 -43.67 -14.81 -82.92
N ILE A 916 -42.81 -15.81 -82.65
CA ILE A 916 -42.97 -16.79 -81.56
C ILE A 916 -43.18 -16.09 -80.20
N PHE A 917 -42.52 -14.94 -79.98
CA PHE A 917 -42.57 -14.19 -78.72
C PHE A 917 -43.62 -13.05 -78.75
N GLY A 918 -44.43 -12.94 -79.81
CA GLY A 918 -45.34 -11.82 -80.00
C GLY A 918 -44.62 -10.57 -80.53
N THR A 919 -44.87 -9.41 -79.92
CA THR A 919 -44.19 -8.15 -80.31
C THR A 919 -42.68 -8.29 -80.15
N PRO A 920 -41.87 -8.03 -81.20
CA PRO A 920 -40.42 -8.20 -81.12
C PRO A 920 -39.81 -7.37 -79.99
N TRP A 921 -38.99 -8.01 -79.16
CA TRP A 921 -38.24 -7.41 -78.04
C TRP A 921 -39.10 -6.66 -77.01
N ASP A 922 -40.34 -7.08 -76.75
CA ASP A 922 -41.20 -6.48 -75.72
C ASP A 922 -40.89 -7.01 -74.30
N PRO A 923 -40.33 -6.19 -73.39
CA PRO A 923 -39.99 -6.61 -72.03
C PRO A 923 -41.18 -6.71 -71.09
N THR A 924 -42.39 -6.36 -71.53
CA THR A 924 -43.60 -6.26 -70.70
C THR A 924 -44.68 -7.27 -71.05
N ASN A 925 -44.41 -8.16 -72.01
CA ASN A 925 -45.39 -9.13 -72.47
C ASN A 925 -45.61 -10.24 -71.41
N GLU A 926 -46.63 -10.07 -70.57
CA GLU A 926 -47.02 -11.02 -69.52
C GLU A 926 -47.28 -12.44 -70.03
N SER A 927 -47.64 -12.62 -71.31
CA SER A 927 -47.79 -13.95 -71.90
C SER A 927 -46.48 -14.73 -71.95
N ASN A 928 -45.34 -14.01 -72.01
CA ASN A 928 -43.98 -14.55 -71.98
C ASN A 928 -43.37 -14.55 -70.57
N LYS A 929 -44.15 -14.20 -69.53
CA LYS A 929 -43.70 -14.34 -68.15
C LYS A 929 -43.28 -15.78 -67.88
N MET A 930 -42.08 -15.92 -67.35
CA MET A 930 -41.47 -17.18 -66.98
C MET A 930 -42.02 -17.66 -65.64
N THR A 931 -42.11 -18.97 -65.48
CA THR A 931 -42.58 -19.61 -64.25
C THR A 931 -41.39 -19.87 -63.32
N ASN A 932 -41.52 -19.52 -62.04
CA ASN A 932 -40.54 -19.91 -61.01
C ASN A 932 -40.63 -21.41 -60.76
N ASN A 933 -39.51 -22.12 -60.90
CA ASN A 933 -39.46 -23.57 -60.75
C ASN A 933 -39.30 -24.01 -59.27
N GLY A 934 -39.15 -23.08 -58.33
CA GLY A 934 -39.00 -23.35 -56.89
C GLY A 934 -37.58 -23.69 -56.45
N ASP A 935 -36.63 -23.75 -57.38
CA ASP A 935 -35.20 -24.01 -57.16
C ASP A 935 -34.32 -22.78 -57.41
N GLY A 936 -34.94 -21.60 -57.61
CA GLY A 936 -34.26 -20.35 -57.96
C GLY A 936 -34.14 -20.12 -59.46
N THR A 937 -34.51 -21.08 -60.31
CA THR A 937 -34.53 -20.94 -61.77
C THR A 937 -35.92 -20.67 -62.31
N TYR A 938 -35.97 -20.14 -63.53
CA TYR A 938 -37.20 -19.78 -64.22
C TYR A 938 -37.26 -20.45 -65.59
N SER A 939 -38.44 -20.86 -66.03
CA SER A 939 -38.62 -21.48 -67.34
C SER A 939 -39.85 -21.02 -68.10
N LYS A 940 -39.78 -21.07 -69.43
CA LYS A 940 -40.93 -20.89 -70.32
C LYS A 940 -40.81 -21.76 -71.56
N THR A 941 -41.85 -22.57 -71.80
CA THR A 941 -41.92 -23.45 -72.97
C THR A 941 -42.74 -22.81 -74.09
N TYR A 942 -42.23 -22.92 -75.31
CA TYR A 942 -42.84 -22.47 -76.54
C TYR A 942 -43.03 -23.66 -77.49
N THR A 943 -44.03 -23.61 -78.36
CA THR A 943 -44.31 -24.64 -79.36
C THR A 943 -44.44 -23.98 -80.73
N VAL A 944 -43.76 -24.56 -81.72
CA VAL A 944 -43.76 -24.10 -83.11
C VAL A 944 -44.34 -25.17 -84.03
N SER A 945 -45.04 -24.75 -85.09
CA SER A 945 -45.70 -25.66 -86.04
C SER A 945 -44.82 -26.06 -87.23
N GLU A 946 -43.62 -25.50 -87.35
CA GLU A 946 -42.65 -25.76 -88.42
C GLU A 946 -41.23 -25.39 -87.99
N ALA A 947 -40.25 -25.65 -88.85
CA ALA A 947 -38.85 -25.26 -88.63
C ALA A 947 -38.70 -23.74 -88.73
N VAL A 948 -37.91 -23.14 -87.83
CA VAL A 948 -37.67 -21.68 -87.76
C VAL A 948 -36.19 -21.42 -87.52
N ASN A 949 -35.58 -20.55 -88.31
CA ASN A 949 -34.15 -20.23 -88.22
C ASN A 949 -33.93 -18.80 -87.68
N ASP A 950 -32.72 -18.54 -87.16
CA ASP A 950 -32.23 -17.25 -86.64
C ASP A 950 -33.12 -16.68 -85.53
N ILE A 951 -33.54 -17.54 -84.61
CA ILE A 951 -34.27 -17.12 -83.42
C ILE A 951 -33.27 -16.48 -82.46
N GLN A 952 -33.58 -15.26 -82.02
CA GLN A 952 -32.81 -14.49 -81.06
C GLN A 952 -33.67 -14.10 -79.88
N LEU A 953 -33.17 -14.29 -78.66
CA LEU A 953 -33.89 -13.90 -77.44
C LEU A 953 -32.98 -13.41 -76.32
N LYS A 954 -33.61 -12.74 -75.36
CA LYS A 954 -33.11 -12.38 -74.03
C LYS A 954 -34.22 -12.55 -72.99
N VAL A 955 -33.84 -12.54 -71.72
CA VAL A 955 -34.76 -12.52 -70.57
C VAL A 955 -34.67 -11.16 -69.90
N VAL A 956 -35.80 -10.60 -69.49
CA VAL A 956 -35.90 -9.27 -68.88
C VAL A 956 -36.45 -9.38 -67.47
N GLU A 957 -35.73 -8.83 -66.51
CA GLU A 957 -36.14 -8.72 -65.11
C GLU A 957 -36.82 -7.38 -64.86
N ASP A 958 -38.01 -7.44 -64.27
CA ASP A 958 -38.86 -6.31 -63.87
C ASP A 958 -39.01 -5.24 -64.98
N GLY A 959 -38.99 -5.69 -66.23
CA GLY A 959 -39.11 -4.84 -67.43
C GLY A 959 -37.90 -3.95 -67.73
N THR A 960 -36.79 -4.07 -67.00
CA THR A 960 -35.65 -3.13 -67.09
C THR A 960 -34.30 -3.76 -67.33
N THR A 961 -33.97 -4.88 -66.67
CA THR A 961 -32.62 -5.49 -66.76
C THR A 961 -32.63 -6.66 -67.73
N TRP A 962 -31.68 -6.71 -68.68
CA TRP A 962 -31.68 -7.67 -69.79
C TRP A 962 -30.55 -8.70 -69.70
N TYR A 963 -30.88 -9.97 -69.89
CA TYR A 963 -29.98 -11.12 -69.79
C TYR A 963 -29.94 -11.92 -71.09
N GLY A 964 -28.75 -12.33 -71.50
CA GLY A 964 -28.46 -12.95 -72.78
C GLY A 964 -27.65 -14.23 -72.67
N ASP A 965 -26.81 -14.52 -73.67
CA ASP A 965 -25.82 -15.58 -73.57
C ASP A 965 -24.72 -15.26 -72.54
N ALA A 966 -23.72 -16.13 -72.41
CA ALA A 966 -22.63 -15.97 -71.45
C ALA A 966 -21.80 -14.68 -71.61
N GLU A 967 -21.89 -14.01 -72.76
CA GLU A 967 -21.24 -12.72 -73.03
C GLU A 967 -22.23 -11.54 -72.96
N GLY A 968 -23.48 -11.79 -72.57
CA GLY A 968 -24.56 -10.80 -72.50
C GLY A 968 -25.18 -10.46 -73.86
N GLN A 969 -24.87 -11.22 -74.91
CA GLN A 969 -25.40 -11.03 -76.26
C GLN A 969 -26.71 -11.79 -76.44
N ASN A 970 -27.36 -11.65 -77.61
CA ASN A 970 -28.61 -12.36 -77.87
C ASN A 970 -28.35 -13.87 -77.95
N VAL A 971 -29.17 -14.68 -77.30
CA VAL A 971 -29.11 -16.15 -77.46
C VAL A 971 -29.67 -16.49 -78.83
N VAL A 972 -28.86 -17.11 -79.70
CA VAL A 972 -29.22 -17.43 -81.09
C VAL A 972 -29.29 -18.95 -81.31
N PHE A 973 -30.37 -19.42 -81.94
CA PHE A 973 -30.56 -20.83 -82.29
C PHE A 973 -31.57 -21.03 -83.43
N ASP A 974 -31.56 -22.24 -84.00
CA ASP A 974 -32.50 -22.69 -85.01
C ASP A 974 -33.37 -23.84 -84.48
N LEU A 975 -34.56 -24.02 -85.05
CA LEU A 975 -35.45 -25.14 -84.78
C LEU A 975 -35.61 -25.97 -86.06
N SER A 976 -35.24 -27.25 -85.98
CA SER A 976 -35.13 -28.13 -87.15
C SER A 976 -36.47 -28.71 -87.67
N ALA A 977 -37.54 -28.64 -86.87
CA ALA A 977 -38.87 -29.14 -87.21
C ALA A 977 -39.94 -28.55 -86.26
N ALA A 978 -41.21 -28.87 -86.52
CA ALA A 978 -42.31 -28.61 -85.58
C ALA A 978 -42.09 -29.33 -84.24
N GLY A 979 -42.40 -28.68 -83.12
CA GLY A 979 -42.21 -29.21 -81.78
C GLY A 979 -42.05 -28.11 -80.73
N SER A 980 -41.59 -28.48 -79.53
CA SER A 980 -41.45 -27.54 -78.41
C SER A 980 -40.00 -27.33 -78.00
N PHE A 981 -39.71 -26.14 -77.49
CA PHE A 981 -38.45 -25.80 -76.85
C PHE A 981 -38.73 -25.01 -75.56
N THR A 982 -37.80 -25.07 -74.61
CA THR A 982 -37.89 -24.37 -73.34
C THR A 982 -36.74 -23.40 -73.19
N VAL A 983 -37.08 -22.15 -72.86
CA VAL A 983 -36.13 -21.13 -72.41
C VAL A 983 -36.00 -21.28 -70.90
N ASN A 984 -34.77 -21.47 -70.42
CA ASN A 984 -34.47 -21.55 -69.00
C ASN A 984 -33.57 -20.37 -68.63
N PHE A 985 -33.82 -19.77 -67.48
CA PHE A 985 -33.07 -18.67 -66.94
C PHE A 985 -32.68 -18.95 -65.50
N ASP A 986 -31.41 -18.75 -65.20
CA ASP A 986 -30.88 -18.78 -63.85
C ASP A 986 -30.45 -17.34 -63.47
N PRO A 987 -31.23 -16.64 -62.63
CA PRO A 987 -30.88 -15.30 -62.16
C PRO A 987 -29.55 -15.24 -61.41
N ALA A 988 -29.14 -16.33 -60.74
CA ALA A 988 -27.91 -16.34 -59.96
C ALA A 988 -26.66 -16.28 -60.84
N THR A 989 -26.73 -16.85 -62.04
CA THR A 989 -25.62 -16.85 -63.01
C THR A 989 -25.84 -15.87 -64.16
N GLY A 990 -27.05 -15.34 -64.33
CA GLY A 990 -27.45 -14.51 -65.46
C GLY A 990 -27.51 -15.27 -66.79
N ILE A 991 -27.45 -16.61 -66.76
CA ILE A 991 -27.35 -17.45 -67.96
C ILE A 991 -28.75 -17.77 -68.48
N VAL A 992 -28.96 -17.47 -69.77
CA VAL A 992 -30.12 -17.91 -70.52
C VAL A 992 -29.74 -19.11 -71.38
N THR A 993 -30.49 -20.22 -71.28
CA THR A 993 -30.30 -21.41 -72.11
C THR A 993 -31.59 -21.81 -72.82
N VAL A 994 -31.43 -22.51 -73.93
CA VAL A 994 -32.55 -23.03 -74.70
C VAL A 994 -32.37 -24.53 -74.90
N THR A 995 -33.39 -25.31 -74.55
CA THR A 995 -33.36 -26.77 -74.61
C THR A 995 -34.58 -27.32 -75.35
N GLY A 996 -34.42 -28.48 -75.98
CA GLY A 996 -35.48 -29.18 -76.71
C GLY A 996 -34.91 -30.02 -77.85
N ASP A 997 -35.53 -31.16 -78.15
CA ASP A 997 -35.02 -32.14 -79.13
C ASP A 997 -34.91 -31.58 -80.55
N ILE A 998 -35.68 -30.53 -80.85
CA ILE A 998 -35.69 -29.85 -82.14
C ILE A 998 -34.70 -28.67 -82.24
N VAL A 999 -34.07 -28.27 -81.13
CA VAL A 999 -33.14 -27.13 -81.07
C VAL A 999 -31.81 -27.51 -81.70
N THR A 1000 -31.39 -26.74 -82.71
CA THR A 1000 -30.16 -26.94 -83.47
C THR A 1000 -29.37 -25.62 -83.56
N GLY A 1001 -28.05 -25.70 -83.77
CA GLY A 1001 -27.21 -24.50 -83.95
C GLY A 1001 -26.43 -24.02 -82.71
N ILE A 1002 -26.67 -24.59 -81.52
CA ILE A 1002 -25.76 -24.42 -80.38
C ILE A 1002 -24.56 -25.37 -80.56
N ASN A 1003 -23.42 -24.84 -81.01
CA ASN A 1003 -22.10 -25.50 -81.05
C ASN A 1003 -21.96 -26.82 -81.86
N ALA A 1004 -22.65 -26.96 -83.01
CA ALA A 1004 -22.54 -28.15 -83.86
C ALA A 1004 -21.30 -28.14 -84.82
N ILE A 1005 -20.61 -29.29 -84.93
CA ILE A 1005 -19.55 -29.56 -85.92
C ILE A 1005 -20.15 -29.43 -87.33
N SER A 1006 -19.64 -28.52 -88.17
CA SER A 1006 -20.15 -28.35 -89.54
C SER A 1006 -19.82 -29.58 -90.39
N ALA A 1007 -20.83 -30.16 -91.04
CA ALA A 1007 -20.70 -31.35 -91.88
C ALA A 1007 -19.80 -31.15 -93.13
N ASP A 1008 -19.10 -32.23 -93.48
CA ASP A 1008 -18.37 -32.58 -94.71
C ASP A 1008 -17.95 -31.45 -95.67
N LYS A 1009 -16.63 -31.20 -95.78
CA LYS A 1009 -16.03 -30.58 -96.97
C LYS A 1009 -15.28 -31.64 -97.78
N ALA A 1010 -15.68 -31.84 -99.03
CA ALA A 1010 -14.88 -32.58 -100.01
C ALA A 1010 -13.53 -31.87 -100.21
N ALA A 1011 -12.46 -32.65 -100.39
CA ALA A 1011 -11.07 -32.18 -100.42
C ALA A 1011 -10.72 -31.16 -101.53
N GLU A 1012 -11.66 -30.76 -102.38
CA GLU A 1012 -11.43 -30.00 -103.60
C GLU A 1012 -11.35 -28.47 -103.40
N ASN A 1013 -11.62 -27.92 -102.21
CA ASN A 1013 -11.59 -26.47 -101.94
C ASN A 1013 -10.78 -26.07 -100.70
N LEU A 1014 -9.55 -26.59 -100.54
CA LEU A 1014 -8.69 -26.33 -99.38
C LEU A 1014 -7.38 -25.57 -99.70
N GLU A 1015 -7.16 -25.12 -100.93
CA GLU A 1015 -5.85 -24.60 -101.38
C GLU A 1015 -5.37 -23.32 -100.67
N ASN A 1016 -6.23 -22.62 -99.91
CA ASN A 1016 -5.87 -21.39 -99.17
C ASN A 1016 -6.35 -21.35 -97.70
N ALA A 1017 -6.76 -22.47 -97.11
CA ALA A 1017 -7.28 -22.48 -95.74
C ALA A 1017 -6.18 -22.68 -94.68
N GLU A 1018 -6.32 -22.04 -93.52
CA GLU A 1018 -5.47 -22.33 -92.36
C GLU A 1018 -6.03 -23.53 -91.61
N ILE A 1019 -5.31 -24.66 -91.69
CA ILE A 1019 -5.75 -25.95 -91.19
C ILE A 1019 -4.81 -26.39 -90.07
N TYR A 1020 -5.38 -26.77 -88.93
CA TYR A 1020 -4.67 -27.25 -87.76
C TYR A 1020 -5.21 -28.60 -87.30
N THR A 1021 -4.32 -29.44 -86.74
CA THR A 1021 -4.76 -30.60 -85.96
C THR A 1021 -5.43 -30.12 -84.67
N LEU A 1022 -6.14 -31.02 -83.97
CA LEU A 1022 -6.71 -30.72 -82.65
C LEU A 1022 -5.65 -30.33 -81.60
N ASN A 1023 -4.38 -30.66 -81.85
CA ASN A 1023 -3.24 -30.29 -81.01
C ASN A 1023 -2.56 -28.99 -81.46
N GLY A 1024 -3.19 -28.23 -82.37
CA GLY A 1024 -2.71 -26.91 -82.79
C GLY A 1024 -1.53 -26.92 -83.78
N GLN A 1025 -1.22 -28.05 -84.41
CA GLN A 1025 -0.16 -28.13 -85.43
C GLN A 1025 -0.71 -27.80 -86.82
N ARG A 1026 -0.04 -26.92 -87.57
CA ARG A 1026 -0.45 -26.52 -88.93
C ARG A 1026 -0.28 -27.67 -89.94
N VAL A 1027 -1.24 -27.82 -90.84
CA VAL A 1027 -1.31 -28.90 -91.83
C VAL A 1027 -1.53 -28.32 -93.22
N GLU A 1028 -0.64 -28.61 -94.17
CA GLU A 1028 -0.75 -28.10 -95.55
C GLU A 1028 -1.67 -28.96 -96.42
N LYS A 1029 -1.75 -30.28 -96.18
CA LYS A 1029 -2.61 -31.22 -96.90
C LYS A 1029 -3.25 -32.21 -95.92
N PRO A 1030 -4.48 -31.96 -95.44
CA PRO A 1030 -5.11 -32.84 -94.47
C PRO A 1030 -5.50 -34.19 -95.09
N ARG A 1031 -5.34 -35.27 -94.32
CA ARG A 1031 -5.90 -36.59 -94.61
C ARG A 1031 -7.27 -36.73 -93.93
N LYS A 1032 -8.03 -37.78 -94.25
CA LYS A 1032 -9.27 -38.14 -93.55
C LYS A 1032 -9.12 -38.05 -92.01
N GLY A 1033 -9.93 -37.21 -91.36
CA GLY A 1033 -9.84 -36.98 -89.91
C GLY A 1033 -10.52 -35.67 -89.45
N LEU A 1034 -10.46 -35.37 -88.15
CA LEU A 1034 -11.04 -34.17 -87.53
C LEU A 1034 -9.97 -33.07 -87.41
N TYR A 1035 -10.26 -31.86 -87.90
CA TYR A 1035 -9.34 -30.72 -87.95
C TYR A 1035 -10.01 -29.43 -87.47
N ILE A 1036 -9.19 -28.44 -87.16
CA ILE A 1036 -9.60 -27.04 -87.02
C ILE A 1036 -9.28 -26.34 -88.33
N VAL A 1037 -10.30 -25.89 -89.05
CA VAL A 1037 -10.14 -25.14 -90.31
C VAL A 1037 -10.69 -23.74 -90.09
N ASN A 1038 -9.84 -22.72 -90.22
CA ASN A 1038 -10.20 -21.31 -89.94
C ASN A 1038 -10.95 -21.14 -88.60
N GLY A 1039 -10.47 -21.79 -87.53
CA GLY A 1039 -11.02 -21.68 -86.17
C GLY A 1039 -12.23 -22.57 -85.84
N LYS A 1040 -12.74 -23.36 -86.80
CA LYS A 1040 -13.91 -24.24 -86.58
C LYS A 1040 -13.54 -25.72 -86.66
N LYS A 1041 -14.15 -26.57 -85.82
CA LYS A 1041 -14.00 -28.04 -85.87
C LYS A 1041 -14.73 -28.60 -87.09
N VAL A 1042 -14.00 -29.28 -87.98
CA VAL A 1042 -14.50 -29.83 -89.25
C VAL A 1042 -13.98 -31.26 -89.45
N VAL A 1043 -14.82 -32.16 -89.97
CA VAL A 1043 -14.42 -33.51 -90.41
C VAL A 1043 -14.04 -33.48 -91.89
N ILE A 1044 -12.82 -33.92 -92.22
CA ILE A 1044 -12.33 -34.10 -93.60
C ILE A 1044 -12.37 -35.59 -93.92
N LYS A 1045 -12.91 -35.97 -95.09
CA LYS A 1045 -13.16 -37.38 -95.48
C LYS A 1045 -12.12 -38.00 -96.38
#